data_AF-A0A3L7SCD6-F1
#
_entry.id   AF-A0A3L7SCD6-F1
#
_cell.length_a   1.000
_cell.length_b   1.000
_cell.length_c   1.000
_cell.angle_alpha   90.00
_cell.angle_beta   90.00
_cell.angle_gamma   90.00
#
_symmetry.space_group_name_H-M   'P 1'
#
loop_
_entity.id
_entity.type
_entity.pdbx_description
1 polymer ?
#
loop_
_entity_poly.entity_id
_entity_poly.type
_entity_poly.pdbx_seq_one_letter_code
_entity_poly.pdbx_strand_id
1 'polypeptide(L)'
;MNARSSQRLLHHPLRATALLAGIFAAAASVAAAPPGPLGPTDIQRAIDKARDYLLKQQKPDGTWEAMRSSNKSAGATALVMLALANSGVPTTDPALTRALGWMRTQEPDETYSVALQTMILAMLAPETDRAILERNVGWLERAQVKQGPATGSWSYKQNEGRGIGDNSNSQFALLGLHEAARAGVPVSQDTWIRAQQYWVSCVNADGSWGYTIGHAAGSGSMTCAGIASVWITSEHVGTPDARAARDVVSCCGGGASPKVLEKGLDWLGRRFTVVQNPGTGGETWLYYYLYGLERVGRFTARRYIGDHDWYLEGARQFVAGQDGLTGKFVANRIEDSVVATSFALLFLAKGRRPVIVSKSSHGPDTDWNRHGHDIAHLVEHVEGRWRKDYPAGLSWHVLDTRAAGPEDLLQSPVLWLSGRNAFELGPDAGQRLRRYVDEGGFIFAEACCPESGAFDRRLRQLVEEMFPEPEYRLQILPPEHPAWHAEEIVPPELHRPLLGVDYGCRTCLVYAPPTDADKKAAMPSLSCLWELGGHSRGNLSPAVLREVEAALAIGTNVLAYATNRDLKRKDELFAVAPPSDAPADRVSRGQLAIGKLRHSGMCDAAPAALANVLRAAARELGVRVDDTPSQIDPADDQLFDYHMVFMHGRQGFAFDARRRERLARFLERGGTLLADSVCASGGFTKAFRAEIAALLPRHQLEQIPADDPMFTAQEYGGYDIRQVTLLEPVGGDGPMEMRKRRTAPKLEGVRMGDRWAVIFSPYDLSCALEKQNSMECSGYGREDAEKIALNVLLYSLNH
;
A
#
# COMPACT_ATOMS: atom_id res chain seq x y z
N MET A 1 -16.19 74.16 -26.65
CA MET A 1 -16.68 75.00 -27.78
C MET A 1 -17.77 74.23 -28.53
N ASN A 2 -18.48 74.88 -29.46
CA ASN A 2 -19.85 74.49 -29.86
C ASN A 2 -19.98 73.21 -30.72
N ALA A 3 -21.18 72.62 -30.67
CA ALA A 3 -21.61 71.47 -31.47
C ALA A 3 -22.26 71.85 -32.82
N ARG A 4 -22.38 70.85 -33.72
CA ARG A 4 -23.37 70.62 -34.82
C ARG A 4 -22.98 69.28 -35.49
N SER A 5 -23.80 68.26 -35.77
CA SER A 5 -25.26 68.02 -35.89
C SER A 5 -25.92 68.35 -37.25
N SER A 6 -26.86 67.48 -37.68
CA SER A 6 -27.60 67.36 -38.99
C SER A 6 -27.09 66.17 -39.85
N GLN A 7 -27.88 65.39 -40.58
CA GLN A 7 -29.35 65.20 -40.84
C GLN A 7 -29.54 63.74 -41.36
N ARG A 8 -30.65 62.97 -41.28
CA ARG A 8 -32.14 63.15 -41.35
C ARG A 8 -32.68 63.42 -42.77
N LEU A 9 -33.67 62.72 -43.38
CA LEU A 9 -34.54 61.52 -43.16
C LEU A 9 -34.99 61.01 -44.59
N LEU A 10 -35.95 60.11 -44.94
CA LEU A 10 -36.99 59.21 -44.36
C LEU A 10 -37.46 58.20 -45.46
N HIS A 11 -38.56 57.44 -45.21
CA HIS A 11 -39.49 56.77 -46.17
C HIS A 11 -39.08 55.44 -46.86
N HIS A 12 -39.93 54.45 -47.18
CA HIS A 12 -41.27 53.93 -46.73
C HIS A 12 -41.71 52.80 -47.73
N PRO A 13 -42.80 52.01 -47.53
CA PRO A 13 -43.35 51.35 -46.33
C PRO A 13 -43.82 49.87 -46.62
N LEU A 14 -44.74 49.32 -45.80
CA LEU A 14 -45.68 48.20 -46.07
C LEU A 14 -45.17 46.73 -46.13
N ARG A 15 -45.37 45.98 -45.02
CA ARG A 15 -46.42 44.93 -44.85
C ARG A 15 -46.32 44.35 -43.42
N ALA A 16 -47.37 44.47 -42.61
CA ALA A 16 -48.47 43.51 -42.41
C ALA A 16 -48.12 42.37 -41.43
N THR A 17 -48.85 42.32 -40.31
CA THR A 17 -48.61 41.46 -39.13
C THR A 17 -49.16 40.04 -39.26
N ALA A 18 -48.44 39.06 -38.72
CA ALA A 18 -48.98 37.78 -38.25
C ALA A 18 -48.25 37.37 -36.95
N LEU A 19 -48.95 36.68 -36.04
CA LEU A 19 -48.38 36.23 -34.76
C LEU A 19 -47.53 34.97 -34.91
N LEU A 20 -46.51 34.84 -34.08
CA LEU A 20 -45.91 33.55 -33.72
C LEU A 20 -45.58 33.59 -32.23
N ALA A 21 -46.14 32.67 -31.45
CA ALA A 21 -46.01 32.66 -30.00
C ALA A 21 -44.66 32.05 -29.58
N GLY A 22 -43.77 32.87 -29.01
CA GLY A 22 -42.49 32.41 -28.47
C GLY A 22 -42.68 31.70 -27.13
N ILE A 23 -42.51 30.38 -27.11
CA ILE A 23 -42.44 29.60 -25.86
C ILE A 23 -41.12 29.95 -25.16
N PHE A 24 -41.19 30.69 -24.06
CA PHE A 24 -40.05 30.88 -23.15
C PHE A 24 -39.81 29.60 -22.36
N ALA A 25 -39.01 28.69 -22.94
CA ALA A 25 -38.41 27.60 -22.19
C ALA A 25 -37.41 28.19 -21.18
N ALA A 26 -37.77 28.19 -19.91
CA ALA A 26 -36.86 28.57 -18.84
C ALA A 26 -35.75 27.51 -18.74
N ALA A 27 -34.61 27.78 -19.39
CA ALA A 27 -33.42 26.95 -19.29
C ALA A 27 -32.87 27.04 -17.87
N ALA A 28 -33.32 26.11 -17.00
CA ALA A 28 -32.74 25.92 -15.69
C ALA A 28 -31.25 25.61 -15.87
N SER A 29 -30.40 26.55 -15.50
CA SER A 29 -28.96 26.37 -15.52
C SER A 29 -28.60 25.29 -14.52
N VAL A 30 -28.36 24.07 -15.01
CA VAL A 30 -27.78 22.99 -14.22
C VAL A 30 -26.37 23.42 -13.83
N ALA A 31 -26.27 24.07 -12.68
CA ALA A 31 -25.00 24.32 -12.04
C ALA A 31 -24.36 22.96 -11.80
N ALA A 32 -23.26 22.67 -12.51
CA ALA A 32 -22.50 21.46 -12.26
C ALA A 32 -22.12 21.45 -10.77
N ALA A 33 -22.42 20.34 -10.08
CA ALA A 33 -21.97 20.15 -8.71
C ALA A 33 -20.44 20.33 -8.67
N PRO A 34 -19.87 20.89 -7.58
CA PRO A 34 -18.43 20.92 -7.43
C PRO A 34 -17.87 19.51 -7.61
N PRO A 35 -16.73 19.33 -8.31
CA PRO A 35 -16.17 18.00 -8.54
C PRO A 35 -15.94 17.31 -7.19
N GLY A 36 -16.41 16.07 -7.08
CA GLY A 36 -16.31 15.29 -5.86
C GLY A 36 -14.86 14.98 -5.46
N PRO A 37 -14.65 14.38 -4.27
CA PRO A 37 -13.34 13.86 -3.90
C PRO A 37 -12.83 12.90 -4.99
N LEU A 38 -11.54 13.02 -5.34
CA LEU A 38 -10.94 12.29 -6.46
C LEU A 38 -10.96 10.78 -6.17
N GLY A 39 -11.74 10.02 -6.95
CA GLY A 39 -11.91 8.60 -6.73
C GLY A 39 -10.81 7.73 -7.36
N PRO A 40 -10.57 6.52 -6.82
CA PRO A 40 -9.74 5.48 -7.46
C PRO A 40 -10.13 5.23 -8.92
N THR A 41 -11.44 5.22 -9.18
CA THR A 41 -12.04 5.02 -10.50
C THR A 41 -11.66 6.11 -11.50
N ASP A 42 -11.41 7.34 -11.06
CA ASP A 42 -11.06 8.46 -11.95
C ASP A 42 -9.58 8.45 -12.29
N ILE A 43 -8.72 8.14 -11.30
CA ILE A 43 -7.29 7.88 -11.50
C ILE A 43 -7.08 6.68 -12.44
N GLN A 44 -7.80 5.58 -12.19
CA GLN A 44 -7.79 4.39 -13.05
C GLN A 44 -8.22 4.74 -14.49
N ARG A 45 -9.33 5.45 -14.67
CA ARG A 45 -9.84 5.88 -15.99
C ARG A 45 -8.84 6.77 -16.73
N ALA A 46 -8.10 7.62 -16.04
CA ALA A 46 -7.05 8.45 -16.64
C ALA A 46 -5.83 7.62 -17.08
N ILE A 47 -5.40 6.65 -16.26
CA ILE A 47 -4.36 5.66 -16.61
C ILE A 47 -4.77 4.87 -17.86
N ASP A 48 -5.99 4.34 -17.88
CA ASP A 48 -6.52 3.56 -19.01
C ASP A 48 -6.54 4.37 -20.30
N LYS A 49 -7.07 5.60 -20.25
CA LYS A 49 -7.07 6.55 -21.39
C LYS A 49 -5.66 6.84 -21.93
N ALA A 50 -4.68 7.02 -21.04
CA ALA A 50 -3.31 7.35 -21.41
C ALA A 50 -2.56 6.14 -22.03
N ARG A 51 -2.75 4.95 -21.46
CA ARG A 51 -2.29 3.68 -22.04
C ARG A 51 -2.88 3.49 -23.44
N ASP A 52 -4.20 3.64 -23.56
CA ASP A 52 -4.93 3.50 -24.82
C ASP A 52 -4.45 4.49 -25.89
N TYR A 53 -4.14 5.73 -25.53
CA TYR A 53 -3.54 6.71 -26.45
C TYR A 53 -2.19 6.23 -26.97
N LEU A 54 -1.29 5.82 -26.07
CA LEU A 54 0.06 5.37 -26.39
C LEU A 54 0.02 4.11 -27.27
N LEU A 55 -0.78 3.11 -26.94
CA LEU A 55 -0.95 1.90 -27.77
C LEU A 55 -1.42 2.24 -29.19
N LYS A 56 -2.31 3.23 -29.35
CA LYS A 56 -2.78 3.73 -30.66
C LYS A 56 -1.73 4.54 -31.45
N GLN A 57 -0.64 4.99 -30.81
CA GLN A 57 0.47 5.67 -31.50
C GLN A 57 1.58 4.71 -31.98
N GLN A 58 1.50 3.41 -31.69
CA GLN A 58 2.56 2.47 -32.07
C GLN A 58 2.60 2.26 -33.59
N LYS A 59 3.81 2.33 -34.17
CA LYS A 59 4.07 2.01 -35.58
C LYS A 59 4.07 0.49 -35.83
N PRO A 60 3.87 0.04 -37.08
CA PRO A 60 3.88 -1.39 -37.43
C PRO A 60 5.19 -2.14 -37.08
N ASP A 61 6.31 -1.41 -37.01
CA ASP A 61 7.62 -1.93 -36.61
C ASP A 61 7.80 -2.10 -35.08
N GLY A 62 6.82 -1.66 -34.28
CA GLY A 62 6.84 -1.70 -32.81
C GLY A 62 7.31 -0.40 -32.15
N THR A 63 7.72 0.61 -32.91
CA THR A 63 8.29 1.86 -32.38
C THR A 63 7.25 2.93 -32.07
N TRP A 64 7.69 3.96 -31.35
CA TRP A 64 7.01 5.26 -31.24
C TRP A 64 7.88 6.38 -31.80
N GLU A 65 7.25 7.31 -32.50
CA GLU A 65 7.88 8.57 -32.92
C GLU A 65 7.53 9.67 -31.90
N ALA A 66 8.55 10.27 -31.32
CA ALA A 66 8.41 11.38 -30.39
C ALA A 66 9.67 12.26 -30.47
N MET A 67 9.48 13.58 -30.36
CA MET A 67 10.43 14.63 -30.78
C MET A 67 10.68 14.62 -32.30
N ARG A 68 10.93 15.80 -32.87
CA ARG A 68 11.00 16.02 -34.34
C ARG A 68 12.31 15.55 -34.98
N SER A 69 12.83 14.37 -34.61
CA SER A 69 14.10 13.84 -35.11
C SER A 69 14.16 12.31 -35.06
N SER A 70 14.39 11.69 -36.22
CA SER A 70 14.51 10.22 -36.39
C SER A 70 15.45 9.53 -35.41
N ASN A 71 16.54 10.20 -35.03
CA ASN A 71 17.64 9.61 -34.27
C ASN A 71 17.28 9.30 -32.79
N LYS A 72 16.12 9.76 -32.30
CA LYS A 72 15.67 9.61 -30.90
C LYS A 72 14.63 8.50 -30.68
N SER A 73 14.32 7.73 -31.71
CA SER A 73 13.31 6.65 -31.68
C SER A 73 13.56 5.61 -30.59
N ALA A 74 14.83 5.29 -30.28
CA ALA A 74 15.20 4.33 -29.24
C ALA A 74 14.77 4.80 -27.84
N GLY A 75 15.23 5.99 -27.41
CA GLY A 75 14.83 6.58 -26.13
C GLY A 75 13.33 6.83 -26.03
N ALA A 76 12.69 7.33 -27.10
CA ALA A 76 11.25 7.52 -27.15
C ALA A 76 10.47 6.21 -26.95
N THR A 77 10.82 5.16 -27.70
CA THR A 77 10.20 3.83 -27.62
C THR A 77 10.40 3.22 -26.23
N ALA A 78 11.61 3.29 -25.67
CA ALA A 78 11.90 2.77 -24.33
C ALA A 78 11.14 3.50 -23.22
N LEU A 79 10.98 4.84 -23.32
CA LEU A 79 10.16 5.61 -22.38
C LEU A 79 8.67 5.21 -22.45
N VAL A 80 8.13 4.98 -23.65
CA VAL A 80 6.75 4.51 -23.82
C VAL A 80 6.59 3.10 -23.26
N MET A 81 7.54 2.19 -23.51
CA MET A 81 7.53 0.84 -22.94
C MET A 81 7.57 0.86 -21.40
N LEU A 82 8.39 1.73 -20.79
CA LEU A 82 8.43 1.91 -19.33
C LEU A 82 7.09 2.37 -18.77
N ALA A 83 6.43 3.31 -19.44
CA ALA A 83 5.12 3.83 -19.04
C ALA A 83 4.02 2.76 -19.16
N LEU A 84 3.98 2.02 -20.28
CA LEU A 84 3.04 0.93 -20.50
C LEU A 84 3.25 -0.21 -19.46
N ALA A 85 4.48 -0.65 -19.25
CA ALA A 85 4.80 -1.72 -18.29
C ALA A 85 4.45 -1.33 -16.85
N ASN A 86 4.82 -0.13 -16.39
CA ASN A 86 4.43 0.34 -15.05
C ASN A 86 2.91 0.57 -14.91
N SER A 87 2.18 0.80 -16.01
CA SER A 87 0.71 0.84 -16.03
C SER A 87 0.01 -0.53 -16.01
N GLY A 88 0.78 -1.62 -15.92
CA GLY A 88 0.26 -2.99 -15.84
C GLY A 88 0.02 -3.68 -17.19
N VAL A 89 0.59 -3.17 -18.30
CA VAL A 89 0.60 -3.91 -19.57
C VAL A 89 1.56 -5.11 -19.43
N PRO A 90 1.10 -6.35 -19.63
CA PRO A 90 1.96 -7.53 -19.48
C PRO A 90 3.00 -7.61 -20.61
N THR A 91 4.15 -8.23 -20.32
CA THR A 91 5.23 -8.44 -21.31
C THR A 91 4.79 -9.27 -22.53
N THR A 92 3.75 -10.10 -22.37
CA THR A 92 3.11 -10.89 -23.42
C THR A 92 2.14 -10.11 -24.31
N ASP A 93 1.90 -8.82 -24.04
CA ASP A 93 1.10 -7.96 -24.91
C ASP A 93 1.78 -7.83 -26.31
N PRO A 94 1.03 -7.93 -27.43
CA PRO A 94 1.61 -7.85 -28.76
C PRO A 94 2.36 -6.55 -29.07
N ALA A 95 1.98 -5.41 -28.47
CA ALA A 95 2.67 -4.13 -28.63
C ALA A 95 4.01 -4.12 -27.89
N LEU A 96 4.06 -4.54 -26.62
CA LEU A 96 5.32 -4.67 -25.90
C LEU A 96 6.23 -5.75 -26.51
N THR A 97 5.66 -6.87 -26.99
CA THR A 97 6.40 -7.94 -27.67
C THR A 97 7.11 -7.43 -28.92
N ARG A 98 6.42 -6.67 -29.80
CA ARG A 98 7.06 -6.03 -30.98
C ARG A 98 8.13 -5.03 -30.56
N ALA A 99 7.80 -4.15 -29.62
CA ALA A 99 8.71 -3.09 -29.17
C ALA A 99 9.99 -3.66 -28.55
N LEU A 100 9.89 -4.72 -27.75
CA LEU A 100 11.03 -5.43 -27.15
C LEU A 100 11.90 -6.13 -28.21
N GLY A 101 11.27 -6.78 -29.21
CA GLY A 101 11.98 -7.37 -30.35
C GLY A 101 12.80 -6.34 -31.13
N TRP A 102 12.23 -5.16 -31.39
CA TRP A 102 12.94 -4.04 -32.02
C TRP A 102 14.00 -3.42 -31.10
N MET A 103 13.71 -3.26 -29.80
CA MET A 103 14.61 -2.65 -28.82
C MET A 103 15.93 -3.43 -28.68
N ARG A 104 15.87 -4.76 -28.78
CA ARG A 104 17.03 -5.66 -28.72
C ARG A 104 18.00 -5.50 -29.90
N THR A 105 17.55 -4.97 -31.04
CA THR A 105 18.43 -4.72 -32.20
C THR A 105 19.03 -3.31 -32.23
N GLN A 106 18.74 -2.46 -31.22
CA GLN A 106 19.26 -1.09 -31.16
C GLN A 106 20.58 -0.98 -30.38
N GLU A 107 21.52 -0.23 -30.95
CA GLU A 107 22.79 0.18 -30.33
C GLU A 107 22.81 1.72 -30.17
N PRO A 108 22.07 2.30 -29.20
CA PRO A 108 22.05 3.74 -29.00
C PRO A 108 23.40 4.29 -28.53
N ASP A 109 23.73 5.51 -28.96
CA ASP A 109 24.96 6.26 -28.60
C ASP A 109 24.65 7.58 -27.86
N GLU A 110 23.41 7.77 -27.40
CA GLU A 110 22.95 8.93 -26.63
C GLU A 110 22.60 8.51 -25.20
N THR A 111 23.08 9.24 -24.19
CA THR A 111 22.94 8.91 -22.76
C THR A 111 21.49 8.63 -22.36
N TYR A 112 20.53 9.44 -22.82
CA TYR A 112 19.09 9.20 -22.62
C TYR A 112 18.63 7.85 -23.21
N SER A 113 19.00 7.56 -24.45
CA SER A 113 18.55 6.36 -25.16
C SER A 113 19.21 5.08 -24.60
N VAL A 114 20.49 5.14 -24.23
CA VAL A 114 21.21 4.05 -23.54
C VAL A 114 20.59 3.79 -22.17
N ALA A 115 20.37 4.84 -21.37
CA ALA A 115 19.77 4.73 -20.04
C ALA A 115 18.36 4.12 -20.11
N LEU A 116 17.48 4.66 -20.95
CA LEU A 116 16.10 4.19 -21.08
C LEU A 116 16.02 2.75 -21.61
N GLN A 117 16.88 2.37 -22.56
CA GLN A 117 17.01 0.97 -23.00
C GLN A 117 17.46 0.06 -21.83
N THR A 118 18.41 0.50 -21.02
CA THR A 118 18.88 -0.26 -19.85
C THR A 118 17.76 -0.46 -18.82
N MET A 119 17.04 0.61 -18.46
CA MET A 119 15.92 0.56 -17.53
C MET A 119 14.81 -0.40 -17.98
N ILE A 120 14.42 -0.38 -19.27
CA ILE A 120 13.34 -1.27 -19.74
C ILE A 120 13.76 -2.73 -19.85
N LEU A 121 15.00 -3.01 -20.29
CA LEU A 121 15.48 -4.39 -20.39
C LEU A 121 15.71 -5.01 -19.00
N ALA A 122 16.20 -4.22 -18.04
CA ALA A 122 16.33 -4.62 -16.64
C ALA A 122 14.96 -4.90 -15.98
N MET A 123 13.93 -4.10 -16.32
CA MET A 123 12.57 -4.30 -15.80
C MET A 123 11.89 -5.54 -16.40
N LEU A 124 12.02 -5.80 -17.71
CA LEU A 124 11.20 -6.80 -18.41
C LEU A 124 11.84 -8.19 -18.55
N ALA A 125 13.16 -8.28 -18.73
CA ALA A 125 13.82 -9.55 -19.06
C ALA A 125 15.34 -9.56 -18.71
N PRO A 126 15.74 -9.22 -17.47
CA PRO A 126 17.14 -8.93 -17.12
C PRO A 126 18.12 -10.06 -17.45
N GLU A 127 17.75 -11.32 -17.20
CA GLU A 127 18.63 -12.47 -17.49
C GLU A 127 18.69 -12.85 -18.99
N THR A 128 17.66 -12.51 -19.76
CA THR A 128 17.69 -12.73 -21.23
C THR A 128 18.51 -11.65 -21.93
N ASP A 129 18.43 -10.41 -21.44
CA ASP A 129 19.07 -9.23 -22.03
C ASP A 129 20.38 -8.82 -21.32
N ARG A 130 20.91 -9.66 -20.44
CA ARG A 130 22.12 -9.43 -19.62
C ARG A 130 23.30 -8.88 -20.42
N ALA A 131 23.58 -9.44 -21.61
CA ALA A 131 24.65 -8.96 -22.49
C ALA A 131 24.42 -7.53 -23.04
N ILE A 132 23.16 -7.13 -23.25
CA ILE A 132 22.79 -5.76 -23.67
C ILE A 132 22.90 -4.80 -22.49
N LEU A 133 22.51 -5.24 -21.28
CA LEU A 133 22.69 -4.46 -20.05
C LEU A 133 24.18 -4.22 -19.76
N GLU A 134 25.02 -5.25 -19.84
CA GLU A 134 26.48 -5.16 -19.67
C GLU A 134 27.12 -4.23 -20.73
N ARG A 135 26.72 -4.34 -22.00
CA ARG A 135 27.13 -3.41 -23.08
C ARG A 135 26.80 -1.96 -22.73
N ASN A 136 25.57 -1.72 -22.27
CA ASN A 136 25.06 -0.38 -21.98
C ASN A 136 25.68 0.23 -20.70
N VAL A 137 25.84 -0.56 -19.63
CA VAL A 137 26.60 -0.17 -18.42
C VAL A 137 28.00 0.26 -18.82
N GLY A 138 28.74 -0.61 -19.54
CA GLY A 138 30.07 -0.29 -20.02
C GLY A 138 30.12 0.95 -20.93
N TRP A 139 29.06 1.25 -21.68
CA TRP A 139 28.96 2.51 -22.43
C TRP A 139 28.82 3.72 -21.50
N LEU A 140 27.90 3.66 -20.52
CA LEU A 140 27.66 4.74 -19.56
C LEU A 140 28.93 5.05 -18.74
N GLU A 141 29.69 4.03 -18.33
CA GLU A 141 30.97 4.20 -17.64
C GLU A 141 32.08 4.82 -18.51
N ARG A 142 32.04 4.59 -19.84
CA ARG A 142 32.94 5.25 -20.80
C ARG A 142 32.49 6.67 -21.16
N ALA A 143 31.19 6.97 -21.05
CA ALA A 143 30.60 8.28 -21.33
C ALA A 143 30.61 9.24 -20.14
N GLN A 144 30.80 8.76 -18.90
CA GLN A 144 30.94 9.62 -17.72
C GLN A 144 32.13 10.58 -17.89
N VAL A 145 31.94 11.84 -17.50
CA VAL A 145 32.98 12.88 -17.48
C VAL A 145 33.98 12.58 -16.36
N LYS A 146 35.28 12.47 -16.69
CA LYS A 146 36.34 12.03 -15.76
C LYS A 146 37.36 13.12 -15.39
N GLN A 147 37.18 14.34 -15.88
CA GLN A 147 38.08 15.47 -15.66
C GLN A 147 37.30 16.80 -15.64
N GLY A 148 37.85 17.83 -14.99
CA GLY A 148 37.22 19.15 -14.89
C GLY A 148 36.13 19.25 -13.82
N PRO A 149 35.46 20.41 -13.69
CA PRO A 149 34.47 20.65 -12.62
C PRO A 149 33.23 19.76 -12.75
N ALA A 150 32.90 19.30 -13.96
CA ALA A 150 31.79 18.39 -14.18
C ALA A 150 32.17 16.89 -14.03
N THR A 151 33.30 16.56 -13.39
CA THR A 151 33.70 15.16 -13.15
C THR A 151 32.61 14.42 -12.38
N GLY A 152 32.16 13.27 -12.91
CA GLY A 152 31.06 12.47 -12.37
C GLY A 152 29.70 12.67 -13.06
N SER A 153 29.59 13.68 -13.93
CA SER A 153 28.39 13.93 -14.76
C SER A 153 28.43 13.19 -16.10
N TRP A 154 27.35 13.35 -16.88
CA TRP A 154 27.21 12.90 -18.27
C TRP A 154 26.72 14.05 -19.17
N SER A 155 26.99 13.93 -20.47
CA SER A 155 26.48 14.80 -21.54
C SER A 155 25.61 13.97 -22.51
N TYR A 156 25.15 14.56 -23.62
CA TYR A 156 24.27 13.91 -24.59
C TYR A 156 24.91 12.68 -25.26
N LYS A 157 26.12 12.77 -25.80
CA LYS A 157 26.89 11.64 -26.33
C LYS A 157 28.26 11.48 -25.68
N GLN A 158 28.86 10.30 -25.86
CA GLN A 158 30.25 10.04 -25.49
C GLN A 158 31.19 11.05 -26.20
N ASN A 159 32.16 11.59 -25.46
CA ASN A 159 33.21 12.52 -25.92
C ASN A 159 32.78 13.94 -26.36
N GLU A 160 31.49 14.27 -26.45
CA GLU A 160 31.05 15.66 -26.74
C GLU A 160 31.43 16.65 -25.62
N GLY A 161 31.49 16.18 -24.37
CA GLY A 161 31.82 16.96 -23.19
C GLY A 161 33.25 16.76 -22.68
N ARG A 162 34.24 17.47 -23.24
CA ARG A 162 35.60 17.55 -22.64
C ARG A 162 35.57 18.36 -21.34
N GLY A 163 35.14 17.72 -20.25
CA GLY A 163 34.99 18.34 -18.93
C GLY A 163 33.65 19.07 -18.72
N ILE A 164 32.63 18.75 -19.53
CA ILE A 164 31.30 19.37 -19.51
C ILE A 164 30.23 18.27 -19.48
N GLY A 165 29.21 18.44 -18.64
CA GLY A 165 28.01 17.60 -18.59
C GLY A 165 26.89 18.34 -17.84
N ASP A 166 25.70 17.75 -17.80
CA ASP A 166 24.49 18.39 -17.28
C ASP A 166 23.64 17.46 -16.41
N ASN A 167 22.79 18.05 -15.56
CA ASN A 167 21.95 17.34 -14.59
C ASN A 167 20.78 16.59 -15.23
N SER A 168 20.45 16.88 -16.49
CA SER A 168 19.38 16.25 -17.25
C SER A 168 19.83 14.89 -17.82
N ASN A 169 21.01 14.82 -18.45
CA ASN A 169 21.64 13.57 -18.87
C ASN A 169 22.14 12.74 -17.66
N SER A 170 22.76 13.40 -16.67
CA SER A 170 23.39 12.69 -15.53
C SER A 170 22.42 11.88 -14.68
N GLN A 171 21.19 12.36 -14.45
CA GLN A 171 20.20 11.60 -13.68
C GLN A 171 19.73 10.34 -14.44
N PHE A 172 19.66 10.39 -15.78
CA PHE A 172 19.22 9.26 -16.59
C PHE A 172 20.31 8.21 -16.66
N ALA A 173 21.57 8.61 -16.81
CA ALA A 173 22.70 7.71 -16.67
C ALA A 173 22.67 6.95 -15.33
N LEU A 174 22.44 7.65 -14.21
CA LEU A 174 22.33 7.01 -12.90
C LEU A 174 21.11 6.10 -12.75
N LEU A 175 19.95 6.46 -13.30
CA LEU A 175 18.78 5.57 -13.31
C LEU A 175 19.03 4.30 -14.13
N GLY A 176 19.67 4.41 -15.30
CA GLY A 176 20.08 3.25 -16.10
C GLY A 176 21.07 2.35 -15.36
N LEU A 177 22.08 2.93 -14.70
CA LEU A 177 23.05 2.18 -13.89
C LEU A 177 22.43 1.53 -12.64
N HIS A 178 21.46 2.19 -12.00
CA HIS A 178 20.79 1.70 -10.78
C HIS A 178 19.87 0.52 -11.09
N GLU A 179 19.01 0.62 -12.12
CA GLU A 179 18.19 -0.52 -12.55
C GLU A 179 19.06 -1.70 -13.05
N ALA A 180 20.22 -1.44 -13.67
CA ALA A 180 21.18 -2.47 -14.04
C ALA A 180 21.84 -3.15 -12.81
N ALA A 181 22.23 -2.37 -11.80
CA ALA A 181 22.79 -2.92 -10.56
C ALA A 181 21.78 -3.80 -9.81
N ARG A 182 20.51 -3.38 -9.75
CA ARG A 182 19.38 -4.17 -9.22
C ARG A 182 19.11 -5.44 -10.03
N ALA A 183 19.34 -5.41 -11.35
CA ALA A 183 19.36 -6.59 -12.21
C ALA A 183 20.64 -7.46 -12.08
N GLY A 184 21.50 -7.20 -11.09
CA GLY A 184 22.72 -7.98 -10.84
C GLY A 184 23.77 -7.80 -11.94
N VAL A 185 23.79 -6.65 -12.62
CA VAL A 185 24.86 -6.29 -13.57
C VAL A 185 25.87 -5.39 -12.84
N PRO A 186 27.17 -5.77 -12.78
CA PRO A 186 28.14 -5.03 -11.99
C PRO A 186 28.42 -3.64 -12.59
N VAL A 187 28.34 -2.62 -11.74
CA VAL A 187 28.73 -1.23 -12.04
C VAL A 187 29.93 -0.86 -11.19
N SER A 188 30.93 -0.19 -11.77
CA SER A 188 32.16 0.20 -11.09
C SER A 188 31.89 1.17 -9.94
N GLN A 189 32.42 0.84 -8.76
CA GLN A 189 32.41 1.70 -7.57
C GLN A 189 32.97 3.10 -7.85
N ASP A 190 33.95 3.17 -8.75
CA ASP A 190 34.61 4.38 -9.21
C ASP A 190 33.63 5.33 -9.95
N THR A 191 32.68 4.78 -10.70
CA THR A 191 31.61 5.50 -11.40
C THR A 191 30.63 6.11 -10.40
N TRP A 192 30.23 5.34 -9.39
CA TRP A 192 29.37 5.81 -8.30
C TRP A 192 30.03 6.91 -7.46
N ILE A 193 31.29 6.71 -7.04
CA ILE A 193 32.06 7.68 -6.24
C ILE A 193 32.12 9.05 -6.93
N ARG A 194 32.47 9.09 -8.22
CA ARG A 194 32.49 10.35 -8.99
C ARG A 194 31.11 10.98 -9.08
N ALA A 195 30.05 10.20 -9.27
CA ALA A 195 28.69 10.72 -9.34
C ALA A 195 28.20 11.31 -8.01
N GLN A 196 28.48 10.65 -6.87
CA GLN A 196 28.20 11.20 -5.53
C GLN A 196 28.91 12.55 -5.35
N GLN A 197 30.20 12.63 -5.69
CA GLN A 197 30.99 13.86 -5.61
C GLN A 197 30.42 14.97 -6.51
N TYR A 198 30.00 14.64 -7.74
CA TYR A 198 29.33 15.60 -8.63
C TYR A 198 28.04 16.14 -8.02
N TRP A 199 27.09 15.28 -7.66
CA TRP A 199 25.77 15.73 -7.21
C TRP A 199 25.80 16.46 -5.87
N VAL A 200 26.69 16.07 -4.95
CA VAL A 200 26.91 16.76 -3.67
C VAL A 200 27.59 18.13 -3.85
N SER A 201 28.44 18.32 -4.87
CA SER A 201 29.06 19.61 -5.18
C SER A 201 28.22 20.51 -6.11
N CYS A 202 27.22 19.95 -6.79
CA CYS A 202 26.32 20.64 -7.71
C CYS A 202 25.12 21.32 -7.00
N VAL A 203 24.95 21.13 -5.69
CA VAL A 203 23.87 21.77 -4.93
C VAL A 203 24.14 23.26 -4.67
N ASN A 204 23.12 24.09 -4.88
CA ASN A 204 23.13 25.52 -4.62
C ASN A 204 22.98 25.81 -3.12
N ALA A 205 23.38 27.02 -2.70
CA ALA A 205 23.34 27.45 -1.29
C ALA A 205 21.93 27.41 -0.65
N ASP A 206 20.87 27.50 -1.45
CA ASP A 206 19.48 27.45 -0.98
C ASP A 206 18.88 26.02 -0.87
N GLY A 207 19.62 25.01 -1.34
CA GLY A 207 19.21 23.60 -1.40
C GLY A 207 18.80 23.09 -2.79
N SER A 208 18.75 23.95 -3.80
CA SER A 208 18.35 23.55 -5.16
C SER A 208 19.48 22.96 -6.01
N TRP A 209 19.13 22.41 -7.18
CA TRP A 209 20.08 22.18 -8.27
C TRP A 209 19.62 22.94 -9.52
N GLY A 210 20.59 23.58 -10.21
CA GLY A 210 20.39 24.17 -11.53
C GLY A 210 20.55 23.14 -12.66
N TYR A 211 20.69 23.60 -13.91
CA TYR A 211 20.88 22.70 -15.06
C TYR A 211 22.29 22.05 -15.11
N THR A 212 23.30 22.75 -14.60
CA THR A 212 24.71 22.33 -14.54
C THR A 212 25.32 22.77 -13.22
N ILE A 213 26.47 22.21 -12.84
CA ILE A 213 27.28 22.73 -11.74
C ILE A 213 27.56 24.23 -11.91
N GLY A 214 27.48 24.99 -10.81
CA GLY A 214 27.63 26.45 -10.77
C GLY A 214 26.41 27.25 -11.24
N HIS A 215 25.33 26.61 -11.74
CA HIS A 215 24.13 27.32 -12.18
C HIS A 215 23.20 27.63 -10.99
N ALA A 216 23.37 28.84 -10.43
CA ALA A 216 22.64 29.31 -9.24
C ALA A 216 21.11 29.38 -9.37
N ALA A 217 20.56 29.37 -10.59
CA ALA A 217 19.12 29.31 -10.83
C ALA A 217 18.63 27.85 -10.75
N GLY A 218 18.21 27.43 -9.56
CA GLY A 218 17.61 26.13 -9.33
C GLY A 218 16.23 25.97 -9.97
N SER A 219 15.89 24.75 -10.40
CA SER A 219 14.55 24.42 -10.89
C SER A 219 13.94 23.20 -10.18
N GLY A 220 12.62 23.03 -10.25
CA GLY A 220 11.92 21.88 -9.68
C GLY A 220 12.42 20.57 -10.30
N SER A 221 12.33 20.47 -11.62
CA SER A 221 12.86 19.31 -12.39
C SER A 221 14.31 18.93 -12.06
N MET A 222 15.22 19.91 -11.93
CA MET A 222 16.63 19.62 -11.61
C MET A 222 16.86 19.37 -10.11
N THR A 223 16.10 19.99 -9.22
CA THR A 223 16.17 19.70 -7.77
C THR A 223 15.63 18.30 -7.47
N CYS A 224 14.56 17.87 -8.14
CA CYS A 224 14.12 16.47 -8.12
C CYS A 224 15.21 15.51 -8.61
N ALA A 225 15.92 15.87 -9.68
CA ALA A 225 17.02 15.08 -10.20
C ALA A 225 18.19 14.98 -9.21
N GLY A 226 18.52 16.08 -8.52
CA GLY A 226 19.56 16.13 -7.49
C GLY A 226 19.23 15.27 -6.28
N ILE A 227 18.02 15.40 -5.73
CA ILE A 227 17.53 14.58 -4.62
C ILE A 227 17.57 13.08 -4.99
N ALA A 228 17.00 12.71 -6.13
CA ALA A 228 16.96 11.32 -6.60
C ALA A 228 18.36 10.76 -6.87
N SER A 229 19.26 11.56 -7.45
CA SER A 229 20.63 11.13 -7.76
C SER A 229 21.47 10.98 -6.51
N VAL A 230 21.42 11.93 -5.56
CA VAL A 230 22.12 11.85 -4.27
C VAL A 230 21.62 10.65 -3.45
N TRP A 231 20.32 10.32 -3.52
CA TRP A 231 19.79 9.11 -2.88
C TRP A 231 20.43 7.85 -3.48
N ILE A 232 20.32 7.63 -4.80
CA ILE A 232 20.92 6.49 -5.51
C ILE A 232 22.43 6.40 -5.22
N THR A 233 23.18 7.49 -5.39
CA THR A 233 24.64 7.44 -5.21
C THR A 233 25.06 7.30 -3.74
N SER A 234 24.18 7.57 -2.78
CA SER A 234 24.45 7.31 -1.36
C SER A 234 24.22 5.85 -0.96
N GLU A 235 23.32 5.14 -1.65
CA GLU A 235 23.14 3.68 -1.50
C GLU A 235 24.40 2.92 -1.97
N HIS A 236 25.03 3.39 -3.06
CA HIS A 236 26.24 2.76 -3.61
C HIS A 236 27.56 3.26 -3.00
N VAL A 237 27.66 4.53 -2.56
CA VAL A 237 28.92 5.16 -2.09
C VAL A 237 28.94 5.42 -0.59
N GLY A 238 27.78 5.55 0.05
CA GLY A 238 27.70 5.73 1.49
C GLY A 238 28.31 4.52 2.18
N THR A 239 29.15 4.75 3.20
CA THR A 239 29.72 3.66 3.99
C THR A 239 28.57 3.03 4.78
N PRO A 240 28.14 1.78 4.51
CA PRO A 240 26.91 1.24 5.09
C PRO A 240 26.97 1.19 6.63
N ASP A 241 25.83 1.24 7.29
CA ASP A 241 25.77 1.21 8.76
C ASP A 241 25.86 -0.22 9.30
N ALA A 242 25.37 -1.19 8.53
CA ALA A 242 25.72 -2.59 8.63
C ALA A 242 26.91 -2.94 7.70
N ARG A 243 27.96 -3.58 8.23
CA ARG A 243 29.13 -4.00 7.44
C ARG A 243 29.53 -5.43 7.76
N ALA A 244 29.79 -6.24 6.74
CA ALA A 244 30.40 -7.56 6.89
C ALA A 244 31.91 -7.50 6.59
N ALA A 245 32.72 -8.17 7.41
CA ALA A 245 34.15 -8.35 7.21
C ALA A 245 34.54 -9.80 7.53
N ARG A 246 34.72 -10.63 6.50
CA ARG A 246 34.71 -12.10 6.62
C ARG A 246 33.38 -12.53 7.24
N ASP A 247 33.43 -13.33 8.31
CA ASP A 247 32.28 -13.89 9.02
C ASP A 247 31.87 -13.06 10.24
N VAL A 248 32.24 -11.76 10.29
CA VAL A 248 31.87 -10.83 11.36
C VAL A 248 31.04 -9.68 10.78
N VAL A 249 29.86 -9.47 11.33
CA VAL A 249 28.98 -8.33 11.02
C VAL A 249 29.10 -7.26 12.11
N SER A 250 29.23 -6.00 11.68
CA SER A 250 29.25 -4.80 12.52
C SER A 250 28.04 -3.93 12.18
N CYS A 251 27.13 -3.73 13.13
CA CYS A 251 25.88 -2.98 12.94
C CYS A 251 25.97 -1.54 13.52
N CYS A 252 25.00 -0.70 13.14
CA CYS A 252 24.78 0.64 13.72
C CYS A 252 25.96 1.62 13.60
N GLY A 253 26.59 1.69 12.42
CA GLY A 253 27.74 2.54 12.12
C GLY A 253 27.60 4.05 12.38
N GLY A 254 26.38 4.58 12.51
CA GLY A 254 26.10 5.96 12.90
C GLY A 254 25.90 6.94 11.75
N GLY A 255 25.57 6.45 10.57
CA GLY A 255 25.21 7.22 9.39
C GLY A 255 24.01 8.13 9.63
N ALA A 256 24.03 9.26 8.93
CA ALA A 256 22.91 10.16 8.81
C ALA A 256 22.67 10.42 7.32
N SER A 257 21.40 10.51 6.92
CA SER A 257 21.01 10.88 5.56
C SER A 257 21.78 12.14 5.11
N PRO A 258 22.30 12.20 3.87
CA PRO A 258 23.15 13.31 3.44
C PRO A 258 22.44 14.65 3.68
N LYS A 259 23.07 15.59 4.40
CA LYS A 259 22.47 16.92 4.71
C LYS A 259 22.07 17.73 3.48
N VAL A 260 22.55 17.33 2.30
CA VAL A 260 22.19 17.85 0.98
C VAL A 260 20.82 17.36 0.51
N LEU A 261 20.44 16.11 0.84
CA LEU A 261 19.15 15.51 0.53
C LEU A 261 18.00 16.28 1.22
N GLU A 262 18.12 16.48 2.55
CA GLU A 262 17.12 17.21 3.34
C GLU A 262 16.98 18.67 2.88
N LYS A 263 18.08 19.38 2.61
CA LYS A 263 18.03 20.73 2.04
C LYS A 263 17.29 20.79 0.69
N GLY A 264 17.44 19.75 -0.13
CA GLY A 264 16.70 19.58 -1.37
C GLY A 264 15.20 19.44 -1.11
N LEU A 265 14.81 18.56 -0.19
CA LEU A 265 13.43 18.34 0.20
C LEU A 265 12.80 19.60 0.84
N ASP A 266 13.53 20.32 1.69
CA ASP A 266 13.13 21.61 2.25
C ASP A 266 12.87 22.64 1.14
N TRP A 267 13.75 22.70 0.13
CA TRP A 267 13.56 23.61 -1.02
C TRP A 267 12.34 23.23 -1.84
N LEU A 268 12.15 21.92 -2.07
CA LEU A 268 11.05 21.38 -2.85
C LEU A 268 9.70 21.61 -2.17
N GLY A 269 9.60 21.41 -0.85
CA GLY A 269 8.40 21.69 -0.05
C GLY A 269 8.05 23.18 -0.02
N ARG A 270 9.03 24.06 0.25
CA ARG A 270 8.85 25.53 0.26
C ARG A 270 8.51 26.14 -1.11
N ARG A 271 8.59 25.36 -2.19
CA ARG A 271 8.20 25.75 -3.56
C ARG A 271 7.30 24.70 -4.23
N PHE A 272 6.59 23.91 -3.43
CA PHE A 272 5.78 22.82 -3.95
C PHE A 272 4.65 23.35 -4.83
N THR A 273 4.41 22.67 -5.94
CA THR A 273 3.33 22.99 -6.89
C THR A 273 3.19 21.85 -7.90
N VAL A 274 1.99 21.64 -8.42
CA VAL A 274 1.72 20.66 -9.49
C VAL A 274 1.32 21.29 -10.83
N VAL A 275 1.30 22.62 -10.91
CA VAL A 275 0.81 23.38 -12.10
C VAL A 275 1.90 24.17 -12.83
N GLN A 276 3.12 24.21 -12.32
CA GLN A 276 4.29 24.83 -12.96
C GLN A 276 5.56 24.06 -12.58
N ASN A 277 6.67 24.29 -13.27
CA ASN A 277 7.98 23.81 -12.86
C ASN A 277 8.68 24.95 -12.09
N PRO A 278 8.92 24.83 -10.77
CA PRO A 278 9.62 25.86 -9.99
C PRO A 278 10.90 26.34 -10.68
N GLY A 279 11.13 27.66 -10.69
CA GLY A 279 12.33 28.28 -11.27
C GLY A 279 12.32 28.45 -12.80
N THR A 280 11.39 27.85 -13.57
CA THR A 280 11.39 27.96 -15.04
C THR A 280 10.42 29.02 -15.60
N GLY A 281 9.69 29.72 -14.73
CA GLY A 281 8.75 30.79 -15.11
C GLY A 281 7.38 30.32 -15.63
N GLY A 282 7.00 29.06 -15.45
CA GLY A 282 5.68 28.54 -15.82
C GLY A 282 5.68 27.02 -16.04
N GLU A 283 4.83 26.55 -16.95
CA GLU A 283 4.65 25.13 -17.31
C GLU A 283 5.83 24.51 -18.08
N THR A 284 6.93 25.23 -18.28
CA THR A 284 8.09 24.76 -19.08
C THR A 284 8.70 23.51 -18.45
N TRP A 285 8.64 22.38 -19.17
CA TRP A 285 9.03 21.05 -18.66
C TRP A 285 8.19 20.57 -17.44
N LEU A 286 6.89 20.91 -17.39
CA LEU A 286 5.99 20.53 -16.29
C LEU A 286 5.88 19.02 -16.12
N TYR A 287 5.59 18.25 -17.17
CA TYR A 287 5.39 16.81 -17.00
C TYR A 287 6.71 16.08 -16.70
N TYR A 288 7.82 16.57 -17.25
CA TYR A 288 9.16 16.13 -16.86
C TYR A 288 9.48 16.43 -15.37
N TYR A 289 9.07 17.60 -14.85
CA TYR A 289 9.17 17.91 -13.42
C TYR A 289 8.29 17.00 -12.57
N LEU A 290 7.03 16.76 -12.94
CA LEU A 290 6.14 15.87 -12.17
C LEU A 290 6.67 14.42 -12.14
N TYR A 291 7.23 13.92 -13.24
CA TYR A 291 7.97 12.65 -13.25
C TYR A 291 9.25 12.69 -12.37
N GLY A 292 9.87 13.86 -12.18
CA GLY A 292 10.88 14.08 -11.13
C GLY A 292 10.30 13.98 -9.72
N LEU A 293 9.14 14.61 -9.48
CA LEU A 293 8.47 14.67 -8.18
C LEU A 293 8.04 13.27 -7.69
N GLU A 294 7.54 12.42 -8.59
CA GLU A 294 7.22 11.01 -8.33
C GLU A 294 8.45 10.19 -7.91
N ARG A 295 9.59 10.38 -8.59
CA ARG A 295 10.86 9.74 -8.23
C ARG A 295 11.34 10.18 -6.85
N VAL A 296 11.23 11.47 -6.53
CA VAL A 296 11.55 12.00 -5.19
C VAL A 296 10.69 11.35 -4.11
N GLY A 297 9.36 11.43 -4.24
CA GLY A 297 8.42 10.90 -3.25
C GLY A 297 8.65 9.42 -2.93
N ARG A 298 8.96 8.61 -3.96
CA ARG A 298 9.26 7.19 -3.79
C ARG A 298 10.64 6.90 -3.20
N PHE A 299 11.72 7.43 -3.77
CA PHE A 299 13.07 7.13 -3.31
C PHE A 299 13.29 7.62 -1.87
N THR A 300 12.78 8.82 -1.54
CA THR A 300 12.82 9.34 -0.17
C THR A 300 11.74 8.75 0.74
N ALA A 301 10.88 7.87 0.22
CA ALA A 301 9.78 7.23 0.90
C ALA A 301 8.82 8.22 1.61
N ARG A 302 8.61 9.43 1.08
CA ARG A 302 7.75 10.44 1.72
C ARG A 302 6.38 10.53 1.06
N ARG A 303 5.32 10.40 1.88
CA ARG A 303 3.94 10.75 1.48
C ARG A 303 3.80 12.24 1.19
N TYR A 304 4.46 13.07 2.01
CA TYR A 304 4.37 14.53 1.99
C TYR A 304 5.69 15.20 1.59
N ILE A 305 5.62 16.29 0.81
CA ILE A 305 6.77 17.12 0.43
C ILE A 305 6.49 18.56 0.87
N GLY A 306 7.06 18.97 2.01
CA GLY A 306 6.41 20.00 2.82
C GLY A 306 5.07 19.47 3.33
N ASP A 307 4.03 20.29 3.33
CA ASP A 307 2.69 19.92 3.82
C ASP A 307 1.81 19.25 2.74
N HIS A 308 2.36 18.93 1.56
CA HIS A 308 1.63 18.53 0.36
C HIS A 308 1.70 17.01 0.07
N ASP A 309 0.56 16.32 -0.06
CA ASP A 309 0.53 14.93 -0.60
C ASP A 309 0.72 15.00 -2.12
N TRP A 310 1.99 14.87 -2.51
CA TRP A 310 2.43 15.08 -3.88
C TRP A 310 1.67 14.22 -4.90
N TYR A 311 1.26 13.02 -4.50
CA TYR A 311 0.55 12.10 -5.38
C TYR A 311 -0.91 12.51 -5.54
N LEU A 312 -1.62 12.80 -4.44
CA LEU A 312 -3.04 13.19 -4.50
C LEU A 312 -3.22 14.53 -5.23
N GLU A 313 -2.33 15.50 -5.02
CA GLU A 313 -2.37 16.78 -5.74
C GLU A 313 -2.01 16.62 -7.22
N GLY A 314 -0.96 15.87 -7.55
CA GLY A 314 -0.56 15.63 -8.94
C GLY A 314 -1.59 14.82 -9.73
N ALA A 315 -2.16 13.78 -9.11
CA ALA A 315 -3.23 12.97 -9.72
C ALA A 315 -4.48 13.81 -10.00
N ARG A 316 -4.85 14.74 -9.10
CA ARG A 316 -5.94 15.70 -9.32
C ARG A 316 -5.65 16.63 -10.51
N GLN A 317 -4.41 17.12 -10.64
CA GLN A 317 -4.02 17.94 -11.79
C GLN A 317 -4.13 17.16 -13.11
N PHE A 318 -3.58 15.95 -13.16
CA PHE A 318 -3.64 15.12 -14.37
C PHE A 318 -5.07 14.76 -14.75
N VAL A 319 -5.89 14.27 -13.81
CA VAL A 319 -7.29 13.90 -14.09
C VAL A 319 -8.12 15.09 -14.58
N ALA A 320 -7.86 16.30 -14.09
CA ALA A 320 -8.51 17.52 -14.57
C ALA A 320 -7.97 18.03 -15.93
N GLY A 321 -6.69 17.77 -16.24
CA GLY A 321 -5.99 18.28 -17.43
C GLY A 321 -5.92 17.32 -18.63
N GLN A 322 -6.45 16.10 -18.53
CA GLN A 322 -6.37 15.11 -19.60
C GLN A 322 -7.29 15.44 -20.78
N ASP A 323 -6.84 15.19 -22.02
CA ASP A 323 -7.68 15.30 -23.21
C ASP A 323 -8.87 14.34 -23.13
N GLY A 324 -10.08 14.91 -23.06
CA GLY A 324 -11.32 14.16 -22.89
C GLY A 324 -11.63 13.18 -24.02
N LEU A 325 -11.16 13.47 -25.24
CA LEU A 325 -11.46 12.73 -26.48
C LEU A 325 -10.36 11.71 -26.83
N THR A 326 -9.07 12.11 -26.77
CA THR A 326 -7.96 11.24 -27.19
C THR A 326 -7.19 10.61 -26.04
N GLY A 327 -7.45 11.00 -24.78
CA GLY A 327 -6.79 10.43 -23.59
C GLY A 327 -5.32 10.83 -23.36
N LYS A 328 -4.75 11.67 -24.23
CA LYS A 328 -3.38 12.17 -24.11
C LYS A 328 -3.28 13.27 -23.05
N PHE A 329 -2.06 13.56 -22.64
CA PHE A 329 -1.71 14.80 -21.94
C PHE A 329 -1.10 15.81 -22.91
N VAL A 330 -1.52 17.07 -22.79
CA VAL A 330 -1.15 18.16 -23.71
C VAL A 330 -0.33 19.18 -22.96
N ALA A 331 0.97 19.17 -23.19
CA ALA A 331 1.86 20.20 -22.70
C ALA A 331 1.73 21.49 -23.52
N ASN A 332 2.40 22.54 -23.06
CA ASN A 332 2.77 23.65 -23.94
C ASN A 332 3.63 23.17 -25.14
N ARG A 333 3.86 24.06 -26.11
CA ARG A 333 4.46 23.76 -27.43
C ARG A 333 5.90 23.19 -27.42
N ILE A 334 6.48 22.92 -26.26
CA ILE A 334 7.88 22.48 -26.08
C ILE A 334 7.96 20.97 -25.80
N GLU A 335 7.05 20.38 -25.00
CA GLU A 335 7.05 18.93 -24.76
C GLU A 335 6.23 18.19 -25.84
N ASP A 336 6.70 17.01 -26.23
CA ASP A 336 6.02 16.14 -27.21
C ASP A 336 4.85 15.39 -26.54
N SER A 337 3.71 15.23 -27.22
CA SER A 337 2.51 14.62 -26.60
C SER A 337 2.66 13.14 -26.25
N VAL A 338 3.56 12.40 -26.92
CA VAL A 338 3.89 11.02 -26.56
C VAL A 338 4.73 11.01 -25.28
N VAL A 339 5.81 11.81 -25.23
CA VAL A 339 6.68 11.95 -24.06
C VAL A 339 5.90 12.46 -22.83
N ALA A 340 5.08 13.50 -23.01
CA ALA A 340 4.17 14.06 -22.02
C ALA A 340 3.24 12.99 -21.45
N THR A 341 2.60 12.20 -22.32
CA THR A 341 1.67 11.14 -21.89
C THR A 341 2.41 9.99 -21.20
N SER A 342 3.64 9.67 -21.61
CA SER A 342 4.48 8.69 -20.90
C SER A 342 4.87 9.15 -19.49
N PHE A 343 5.29 10.41 -19.31
CA PHE A 343 5.60 10.95 -17.98
C PHE A 343 4.37 11.01 -17.06
N ALA A 344 3.22 11.45 -17.59
CA ALA A 344 1.96 11.47 -16.85
C ALA A 344 1.48 10.06 -16.46
N LEU A 345 1.59 9.09 -17.37
CA LEU A 345 1.25 7.68 -17.10
C LEU A 345 2.19 7.05 -16.06
N LEU A 346 3.50 7.33 -16.15
CA LEU A 346 4.48 6.92 -15.13
C LEU A 346 4.13 7.50 -13.76
N PHE A 347 3.78 8.79 -13.68
CA PHE A 347 3.35 9.44 -12.44
C PHE A 347 2.12 8.73 -11.82
N LEU A 348 1.05 8.63 -12.60
CA LEU A 348 -0.23 8.10 -12.15
C LEU A 348 -0.12 6.62 -11.73
N ALA A 349 0.62 5.80 -12.48
CA ALA A 349 0.74 4.38 -12.23
C ALA A 349 1.73 4.04 -11.08
N LYS A 350 2.88 4.71 -11.00
CA LYS A 350 3.91 4.40 -9.99
C LYS A 350 3.68 5.05 -8.63
N GLY A 351 2.91 6.15 -8.57
CA GLY A 351 2.56 6.82 -7.31
C GLY A 351 1.43 6.17 -6.50
N ARG A 352 0.67 5.24 -7.12
CA ARG A 352 -0.38 4.45 -6.45
C ARG A 352 0.04 3.03 -6.03
N ARG A 353 1.32 2.66 -6.19
CA ARG A 353 1.80 1.34 -5.76
C ARG A 353 1.39 1.07 -4.29
N PRO A 354 0.94 -0.15 -3.95
CA PRO A 354 0.53 -0.46 -2.58
C PRO A 354 1.65 -0.23 -1.57
N VAL A 355 1.30 0.33 -0.42
CA VAL A 355 2.23 0.56 0.70
C VAL A 355 2.21 -0.68 1.59
N ILE A 356 3.29 -1.45 1.63
CA ILE A 356 3.35 -2.67 2.45
C ILE A 356 3.74 -2.38 3.90
N VAL A 357 4.58 -1.38 4.13
CA VAL A 357 5.08 -0.99 5.46
C VAL A 357 5.37 0.50 5.55
N SER A 358 5.20 1.09 6.73
CA SER A 358 5.65 2.43 7.08
C SER A 358 6.73 2.37 8.17
N LYS A 359 7.90 2.94 7.92
CA LYS A 359 8.95 3.12 8.93
C LYS A 359 8.61 4.32 9.81
N SER A 360 8.48 4.09 11.12
CA SER A 360 8.25 5.12 12.12
C SER A 360 9.46 6.04 12.21
N SER A 361 9.27 7.32 11.88
CA SER A 361 10.09 8.41 12.38
C SER A 361 9.54 8.80 13.76
N HIS A 362 10.44 8.83 14.75
CA HIS A 362 10.13 9.09 16.15
C HIS A 362 11.31 9.78 16.86
N GLY A 363 11.05 10.38 18.02
CA GLY A 363 12.10 10.95 18.87
C GLY A 363 12.84 9.88 19.68
N PRO A 364 14.10 10.09 20.10
CA PRO A 364 14.97 11.20 19.72
C PRO A 364 15.45 11.09 18.27
N ASP A 365 15.64 12.24 17.62
CA ASP A 365 15.89 12.29 16.16
C ASP A 365 17.14 11.47 15.75
N THR A 366 17.05 10.85 14.57
CA THR A 366 17.96 9.86 13.95
C THR A 366 18.10 8.50 14.63
N ASP A 367 17.63 8.26 15.86
CA ASP A 367 17.73 6.93 16.48
C ASP A 367 16.91 5.85 15.73
N TRP A 368 15.80 6.29 15.13
CA TRP A 368 14.88 5.44 14.34
C TRP A 368 15.45 4.93 13.01
N ASN A 369 16.56 5.50 12.53
CA ASN A 369 17.11 5.24 11.19
C ASN A 369 18.57 4.76 11.20
N ARG A 370 18.97 4.00 12.22
CA ARG A 370 20.36 3.49 12.41
C ARG A 370 20.85 2.50 11.35
N HIS A 371 19.95 2.00 10.52
CA HIS A 371 20.22 1.30 9.26
C HIS A 371 19.34 2.00 8.22
N GLY A 372 19.96 2.69 7.27
CA GLY A 372 19.28 3.66 6.41
C GLY A 372 18.45 3.02 5.28
N HIS A 373 18.86 1.82 4.85
CA HIS A 373 18.29 1.12 3.69
C HIS A 373 17.59 -0.20 4.06
N ASP A 374 17.41 -0.46 5.36
CA ASP A 374 16.82 -1.69 5.91
C ASP A 374 15.50 -2.10 5.24
N ILE A 375 14.51 -1.20 5.25
CA ILE A 375 13.19 -1.41 4.68
C ILE A 375 13.22 -1.29 3.14
N ALA A 376 14.15 -0.53 2.57
CA ALA A 376 14.31 -0.45 1.12
C ALA A 376 14.69 -1.81 0.52
N HIS A 377 15.74 -2.45 1.06
CA HIS A 377 16.18 -3.77 0.61
C HIS A 377 15.19 -4.88 0.97
N LEU A 378 14.54 -4.81 2.15
CA LEU A 378 13.49 -5.78 2.50
C LEU A 378 12.34 -5.72 1.49
N VAL A 379 11.83 -4.52 1.18
CA VAL A 379 10.70 -4.35 0.26
C VAL A 379 11.08 -4.71 -1.17
N GLU A 380 12.32 -4.49 -1.60
CA GLU A 380 12.84 -5.00 -2.87
C GLU A 380 12.88 -6.54 -2.93
N HIS A 381 13.31 -7.21 -1.87
CA HIS A 381 13.30 -8.67 -1.78
C HIS A 381 11.86 -9.21 -1.83
N VAL A 382 10.91 -8.57 -1.15
CA VAL A 382 9.47 -8.89 -1.24
C VAL A 382 8.90 -8.61 -2.64
N GLU A 383 9.24 -7.48 -3.29
CA GLU A 383 8.90 -7.20 -4.70
C GLU A 383 9.42 -8.33 -5.62
N GLY A 384 10.56 -8.93 -5.31
CA GLY A 384 11.11 -10.08 -6.02
C GLY A 384 10.27 -11.35 -5.91
N ARG A 385 9.65 -11.60 -4.74
CA ARG A 385 8.77 -12.76 -4.51
C ARG A 385 7.36 -12.54 -5.04
N TRP A 386 6.76 -11.39 -4.73
CA TRP A 386 5.35 -11.09 -5.06
C TRP A 386 5.15 -10.45 -6.44
N ARG A 387 6.18 -10.42 -7.30
CA ARG A 387 6.16 -9.85 -8.66
C ARG A 387 5.01 -10.32 -9.55
N LYS A 388 4.47 -11.52 -9.30
CA LYS A 388 3.32 -12.07 -10.02
C LYS A 388 2.00 -11.35 -9.67
N ASP A 389 1.83 -11.00 -8.41
CA ASP A 389 0.59 -10.41 -7.88
C ASP A 389 0.66 -8.88 -7.92
N TYR A 390 1.86 -8.33 -7.71
CA TYR A 390 2.17 -6.91 -7.81
C TYR A 390 3.22 -6.65 -8.92
N PRO A 391 2.90 -6.87 -10.21
CA PRO A 391 3.84 -6.69 -11.33
C PRO A 391 4.26 -5.23 -11.56
N ALA A 392 3.44 -4.29 -11.08
CA ALA A 392 3.81 -2.88 -11.03
C ALA A 392 4.80 -2.56 -9.90
N GLY A 393 5.03 -3.48 -8.95
CA GLY A 393 5.83 -3.32 -7.74
C GLY A 393 5.05 -2.84 -6.50
N LEU A 394 5.77 -2.71 -5.39
CA LEU A 394 5.31 -2.26 -4.08
C LEU A 394 5.91 -0.89 -3.72
N SER A 395 5.61 -0.39 -2.51
CA SER A 395 6.20 0.80 -1.92
C SER A 395 6.20 0.73 -0.39
N TRP A 396 6.96 1.63 0.24
CA TRP A 396 7.00 1.85 1.68
C TRP A 396 7.13 3.35 1.93
N HIS A 397 6.77 3.81 3.14
CA HIS A 397 6.89 5.22 3.51
C HIS A 397 7.60 5.43 4.85
N VAL A 398 8.13 6.63 5.08
CA VAL A 398 8.48 7.16 6.40
C VAL A 398 7.29 7.95 6.93
N LEU A 399 6.91 7.70 8.18
CA LEU A 399 5.79 8.35 8.86
C LEU A 399 6.27 8.99 10.17
N ASP A 400 6.08 10.31 10.36
CA ASP A 400 6.32 10.93 11.67
C ASP A 400 5.20 10.57 12.64
N THR A 401 5.45 9.53 13.42
CA THR A 401 4.48 8.96 14.36
C THR A 401 4.10 9.91 15.50
N ARG A 402 4.90 10.96 15.75
CA ARG A 402 4.59 12.01 16.74
C ARG A 402 3.41 12.87 16.31
N ALA A 403 3.28 13.12 15.00
CA ALA A 403 2.22 13.91 14.40
C ALA A 403 1.08 13.06 13.79
N ALA A 404 1.34 11.81 13.46
CA ALA A 404 0.40 10.94 12.74
C ALA A 404 -0.96 10.75 13.44
N GLY A 405 -2.04 10.99 12.69
CA GLY A 405 -3.39 10.59 13.09
C GLY A 405 -3.69 9.12 12.77
N PRO A 406 -4.87 8.59 13.19
CA PRO A 406 -5.32 7.25 12.81
C PRO A 406 -5.39 7.06 11.29
N GLU A 407 -5.80 8.08 10.54
CA GLU A 407 -5.88 8.05 9.07
C GLU A 407 -4.51 7.91 8.39
N ASP A 408 -3.44 8.47 8.99
CA ASP A 408 -2.07 8.34 8.50
C ASP A 408 -1.47 6.97 8.79
N LEU A 409 -1.71 6.45 10.00
CA LEU A 409 -1.32 5.10 10.39
C LEU A 409 -1.96 4.07 9.44
N LEU A 410 -3.24 4.24 9.12
CA LEU A 410 -3.99 3.37 8.21
C LEU A 410 -3.63 3.53 6.72
N GLN A 411 -2.67 4.40 6.36
CA GLN A 411 -2.06 4.38 5.03
C GLN A 411 -1.12 3.18 4.80
N SER A 412 -0.85 2.37 5.84
CA SER A 412 -0.04 1.17 5.74
C SER A 412 -0.55 0.05 6.67
N PRO A 413 -0.60 -1.22 6.22
CA PRO A 413 -1.01 -2.33 7.06
C PRO A 413 0.05 -2.70 8.12
N VAL A 414 1.31 -2.29 7.94
CA VAL A 414 2.40 -2.57 8.89
C VAL A 414 3.13 -1.28 9.29
N LEU A 415 3.31 -1.09 10.60
CA LEU A 415 4.18 -0.05 11.17
C LEU A 415 5.48 -0.68 11.67
N TRP A 416 6.61 -0.29 11.09
CA TRP A 416 7.96 -0.69 11.53
C TRP A 416 8.53 0.29 12.55
N LEU A 417 8.93 -0.19 13.74
CA LEU A 417 9.65 0.59 14.75
C LEU A 417 11.01 -0.04 15.05
N SER A 418 12.08 0.72 14.87
CA SER A 418 13.45 0.25 15.09
C SER A 418 14.24 1.31 15.86
N GLY A 419 15.15 0.92 16.75
CA GLY A 419 16.00 1.86 17.50
C GLY A 419 16.87 1.23 18.58
N ARG A 420 17.66 2.05 19.27
CA ARG A 420 18.54 1.66 20.40
C ARG A 420 18.10 2.29 21.73
N ASN A 421 17.65 3.54 21.67
CA ASN A 421 17.29 4.33 22.84
C ASN A 421 15.80 4.19 23.18
N ALA A 422 15.40 4.74 24.34
CA ALA A 422 13.98 4.90 24.64
C ALA A 422 13.39 5.95 23.68
N PHE A 423 12.26 5.62 23.05
CA PHE A 423 11.66 6.39 21.97
C PHE A 423 10.38 7.14 22.39
N GLU A 424 10.05 8.20 21.63
CA GLU A 424 8.87 9.04 21.80
C GLU A 424 8.05 9.09 20.51
N LEU A 425 6.82 8.55 20.58
CA LEU A 425 5.84 8.54 19.48
C LEU A 425 4.81 9.68 19.60
N GLY A 426 5.05 10.69 20.44
CA GLY A 426 4.08 11.76 20.75
C GLY A 426 2.96 11.33 21.73
N PRO A 427 1.94 12.18 21.94
CA PRO A 427 0.90 11.98 22.96
C PRO A 427 0.01 10.76 22.67
N ASP A 428 -0.55 10.16 23.72
CA ASP A 428 -1.57 9.09 23.67
C ASP A 428 -1.21 7.91 22.74
N ALA A 429 0.09 7.62 22.62
CA ALA A 429 0.65 6.65 21.67
C ALA A 429 0.02 5.26 21.81
N GLY A 430 -0.15 4.76 23.04
CA GLY A 430 -0.80 3.47 23.30
C GLY A 430 -2.23 3.41 22.78
N GLN A 431 -3.04 4.45 22.99
CA GLN A 431 -4.43 4.49 22.49
C GLN A 431 -4.49 4.62 20.96
N ARG A 432 -3.64 5.46 20.36
CA ARG A 432 -3.56 5.60 18.90
C ARG A 432 -3.13 4.30 18.22
N LEU A 433 -2.17 3.58 18.79
CA LEU A 433 -1.69 2.30 18.26
C LEU A 433 -2.65 1.13 18.55
N ARG A 434 -3.37 1.14 19.67
CA ARG A 434 -4.47 0.20 19.93
C ARG A 434 -5.56 0.37 18.87
N ARG A 435 -6.05 1.60 18.63
CA ARG A 435 -7.03 1.89 17.55
C ARG A 435 -6.53 1.48 16.16
N TYR A 436 -5.24 1.66 15.87
CA TYR A 436 -4.63 1.18 14.62
C TYR A 436 -4.69 -0.35 14.49
N VAL A 437 -4.39 -1.08 15.58
CA VAL A 437 -4.50 -2.55 15.64
C VAL A 437 -5.95 -3.04 15.55
N ASP A 438 -6.89 -2.38 16.23
CA ASP A 438 -8.33 -2.67 16.17
C ASP A 438 -8.91 -2.47 14.75
N GLU A 439 -8.34 -1.54 13.98
CA GLU A 439 -8.68 -1.28 12.57
C GLU A 439 -8.01 -2.27 11.58
N GLY A 440 -7.19 -3.20 12.08
CA GLY A 440 -6.52 -4.24 11.29
C GLY A 440 -5.03 -3.99 11.05
N GLY A 441 -4.47 -2.86 11.49
CA GLY A 441 -3.03 -2.57 11.42
C GLY A 441 -2.18 -3.55 12.23
N PHE A 442 -0.90 -3.64 11.91
CA PHE A 442 0.06 -4.55 12.54
C PHE A 442 1.34 -3.80 12.92
N ILE A 443 1.96 -4.16 14.04
CA ILE A 443 3.20 -3.52 14.50
C ILE A 443 4.35 -4.52 14.42
N PHE A 444 5.41 -4.18 13.70
CA PHE A 444 6.66 -4.93 13.68
C PHE A 444 7.76 -4.07 14.31
N ALA A 445 8.44 -4.58 15.34
CA ALA A 445 9.40 -3.81 16.11
C ALA A 445 10.76 -4.51 16.26
N GLU A 446 11.83 -3.75 16.47
CA GLU A 446 13.18 -4.26 16.74
C GLU A 446 14.02 -3.35 17.64
N ALA A 447 14.74 -3.95 18.59
CA ALA A 447 15.84 -3.31 19.30
C ALA A 447 17.16 -3.52 18.52
N CYS A 448 17.55 -2.54 17.71
CA CYS A 448 18.36 -2.78 16.50
C CYS A 448 19.89 -2.80 16.68
N CYS A 449 20.40 -2.53 17.88
CA CYS A 449 21.84 -2.46 18.16
C CYS A 449 22.21 -3.23 19.44
N PRO A 450 23.50 -3.51 19.69
CA PRO A 450 23.98 -3.81 21.03
C PRO A 450 23.57 -2.74 22.05
N GLU A 451 23.34 -3.17 23.28
CA GLU A 451 22.94 -2.35 24.44
C GLU A 451 21.58 -1.64 24.29
N SER A 452 20.70 -2.10 23.38
CA SER A 452 19.37 -1.51 23.13
C SER A 452 18.32 -1.75 24.24
N GLY A 453 18.75 -2.01 25.48
CA GLY A 453 17.86 -2.26 26.61
C GLY A 453 17.00 -1.05 27.02
N ALA A 454 17.31 0.15 26.53
CA ALA A 454 16.43 1.32 26.69
C ALA A 454 15.21 1.26 25.74
N PHE A 455 15.41 0.80 24.50
CA PHE A 455 14.33 0.55 23.54
C PHE A 455 13.41 -0.58 24.04
N ASP A 456 13.98 -1.71 24.47
CA ASP A 456 13.23 -2.87 24.99
C ASP A 456 12.28 -2.49 26.14
N ARG A 457 12.77 -1.75 27.15
CA ARG A 457 11.93 -1.27 28.25
C ARG A 457 10.81 -0.33 27.77
N ARG A 458 11.11 0.61 26.86
CA ARG A 458 10.08 1.53 26.35
C ARG A 458 9.02 0.80 25.53
N LEU A 459 9.39 -0.20 24.74
CA LEU A 459 8.45 -1.00 23.96
C LEU A 459 7.56 -1.88 24.85
N ARG A 460 8.11 -2.50 25.89
CA ARG A 460 7.31 -3.25 26.89
C ARG A 460 6.27 -2.33 27.55
N GLN A 461 6.69 -1.14 27.97
CA GLN A 461 5.78 -0.12 28.49
C GLN A 461 4.74 0.34 27.45
N LEU A 462 5.09 0.43 26.16
CA LEU A 462 4.13 0.76 25.10
C LEU A 462 3.09 -0.36 24.91
N VAL A 463 3.48 -1.63 25.01
CA VAL A 463 2.54 -2.76 24.99
C VAL A 463 1.59 -2.70 26.19
N GLU A 464 2.05 -2.31 27.37
CA GLU A 464 1.20 -2.09 28.55
C GLU A 464 0.28 -0.85 28.39
N GLU A 465 0.71 0.19 27.67
CA GLU A 465 -0.11 1.36 27.30
C GLU A 465 -1.16 1.07 26.22
N MET A 466 -0.88 0.14 25.30
CA MET A 466 -1.83 -0.35 24.28
C MET A 466 -2.81 -1.38 24.84
N PHE A 467 -2.33 -2.23 25.74
CA PHE A 467 -3.06 -3.36 26.30
C PHE A 467 -2.91 -3.40 27.83
N PRO A 468 -3.73 -2.64 28.59
CA PRO A 468 -3.79 -2.76 30.04
C PRO A 468 -4.12 -4.19 30.52
N GLU A 469 -4.87 -4.95 29.71
CA GLU A 469 -5.35 -6.32 30.00
C GLU A 469 -4.18 -7.31 30.19
N PRO A 470 -4.12 -8.08 31.30
CA PRO A 470 -2.97 -8.94 31.61
C PRO A 470 -2.77 -10.14 30.67
N GLU A 471 -3.80 -10.56 29.94
CA GLU A 471 -3.74 -11.59 28.90
C GLU A 471 -2.94 -11.15 27.67
N TYR A 472 -2.95 -9.86 27.33
CA TYR A 472 -2.29 -9.31 26.15
C TYR A 472 -0.88 -8.81 26.52
N ARG A 473 0.07 -9.74 26.52
CA ARG A 473 1.48 -9.50 26.87
C ARG A 473 2.41 -10.10 25.82
N LEU A 474 3.64 -9.59 25.75
CA LEU A 474 4.69 -10.12 24.88
C LEU A 474 5.09 -11.55 25.28
N GLN A 475 4.72 -12.54 24.46
CA GLN A 475 5.07 -13.96 24.62
C GLN A 475 6.03 -14.40 23.51
N ILE A 476 6.85 -15.44 23.74
CA ILE A 476 7.74 -15.98 22.70
C ILE A 476 6.90 -16.69 21.64
N LEU A 477 7.11 -16.34 20.36
CA LEU A 477 6.42 -16.99 19.25
C LEU A 477 6.89 -18.46 19.13
N PRO A 478 5.97 -19.42 18.97
CA PRO A 478 6.34 -20.82 18.75
C PRO A 478 7.09 -21.00 17.41
N PRO A 479 7.93 -22.05 17.26
CA PRO A 479 8.56 -22.40 15.97
C PRO A 479 7.54 -22.64 14.85
N GLU A 480 6.33 -23.07 15.21
CA GLU A 480 5.19 -23.28 14.31
C GLU A 480 4.47 -21.98 13.92
N HIS A 481 4.93 -20.80 14.37
CA HIS A 481 4.32 -19.52 14.00
C HIS A 481 4.61 -19.13 12.53
N PRO A 482 3.64 -18.56 11.78
CA PRO A 482 3.82 -18.13 10.39
C PRO A 482 5.03 -17.22 10.09
N ALA A 483 5.51 -16.46 11.08
CA ALA A 483 6.74 -15.65 10.96
C ALA A 483 7.99 -16.45 10.52
N TRP A 484 7.98 -17.78 10.67
CA TRP A 484 9.07 -18.67 10.28
C TRP A 484 8.92 -19.32 8.91
N HIS A 485 7.75 -19.27 8.28
CA HIS A 485 7.47 -20.05 7.05
C HIS A 485 6.31 -19.56 6.16
N ALA A 486 5.69 -18.39 6.39
CA ALA A 486 4.52 -17.93 5.61
C ALA A 486 4.79 -17.80 4.09
N GLU A 487 5.98 -17.33 3.70
CA GLU A 487 6.44 -17.17 2.30
C GLU A 487 7.76 -17.90 2.04
N GLU A 488 8.71 -17.79 2.98
CA GLU A 488 10.07 -18.32 2.87
C GLU A 488 10.44 -19.07 4.15
N ILE A 489 10.92 -20.31 4.02
CA ILE A 489 11.26 -21.15 5.19
C ILE A 489 12.55 -20.61 5.85
N VAL A 490 12.45 -20.22 7.11
CA VAL A 490 13.60 -19.84 7.94
C VAL A 490 14.20 -21.12 8.56
N PRO A 491 15.49 -21.44 8.34
CA PRO A 491 16.11 -22.63 8.91
C PRO A 491 16.06 -22.62 10.45
N PRO A 492 15.68 -23.74 11.13
CA PRO A 492 15.56 -23.78 12.59
C PRO A 492 16.81 -23.36 13.37
N GLU A 493 18.01 -23.59 12.83
CA GLU A 493 19.26 -23.16 13.46
C GLU A 493 19.55 -21.65 13.32
N LEU A 494 18.74 -20.93 12.54
CA LEU A 494 18.75 -19.48 12.37
C LEU A 494 17.47 -18.82 12.95
N HIS A 495 16.62 -19.58 13.64
CA HIS A 495 15.52 -19.02 14.43
C HIS A 495 16.10 -18.17 15.57
N ARG A 496 15.50 -17.00 15.77
CA ARG A 496 15.87 -16.03 16.81
C ARG A 496 14.70 -15.84 17.76
N PRO A 497 14.89 -15.38 19.01
CA PRO A 497 13.77 -15.01 19.85
C PRO A 497 12.96 -13.91 19.14
N LEU A 498 11.73 -14.24 18.74
CA LEU A 498 10.71 -13.27 18.40
C LEU A 498 9.65 -13.32 19.50
N LEU A 499 9.23 -12.14 19.94
CA LEU A 499 8.11 -11.95 20.85
C LEU A 499 6.90 -11.49 20.04
N GLY A 500 5.70 -11.81 20.48
CA GLY A 500 4.47 -11.27 19.90
C GLY A 500 3.36 -11.04 20.91
N VAL A 501 2.32 -10.32 20.47
CA VAL A 501 1.08 -10.11 21.24
C VAL A 501 -0.09 -10.62 20.42
N ASP A 502 -0.75 -11.66 20.92
CA ASP A 502 -1.98 -12.19 20.34
C ASP A 502 -3.17 -11.37 20.81
N TYR A 503 -4.00 -10.92 19.86
CA TYR A 503 -5.15 -10.06 20.10
C TYR A 503 -6.24 -10.33 19.06
N GLY A 504 -7.45 -10.65 19.53
CA GLY A 504 -8.50 -11.24 18.68
C GLY A 504 -8.02 -12.56 18.06
N CYS A 505 -8.24 -12.74 16.76
CA CYS A 505 -7.88 -13.96 16.06
C CYS A 505 -6.38 -14.15 15.73
N ARG A 506 -5.54 -13.12 15.87
CA ARG A 506 -4.20 -13.03 15.25
C ARG A 506 -3.13 -12.52 16.23
N THR A 507 -1.87 -12.79 15.92
CA THR A 507 -0.76 -11.98 16.43
C THR A 507 -0.84 -10.59 15.80
N CYS A 508 -0.95 -9.54 16.61
CA CYS A 508 -1.13 -8.16 16.13
C CYS A 508 0.17 -7.33 16.16
N LEU A 509 1.13 -7.78 16.94
CA LEU A 509 2.45 -7.17 17.12
C LEU A 509 3.50 -8.26 17.17
N VAL A 510 4.60 -8.07 16.44
CA VAL A 510 5.81 -8.91 16.51
C VAL A 510 7.02 -8.04 16.84
N TYR A 511 7.92 -8.55 17.69
CA TYR A 511 9.06 -7.82 18.22
C TYR A 511 10.33 -8.69 18.22
N ALA A 512 11.43 -8.16 17.67
CA ALA A 512 12.78 -8.67 17.83
C ALA A 512 13.48 -8.00 19.05
N PRO A 513 13.55 -8.68 20.22
CA PRO A 513 14.30 -8.21 21.39
C PRO A 513 15.82 -8.13 21.14
N PRO A 514 16.55 -7.37 21.97
CA PRO A 514 18.01 -7.24 21.84
C PRO A 514 18.70 -8.59 22.06
N THR A 515 19.44 -9.04 21.05
CA THR A 515 20.12 -10.34 21.01
C THR A 515 21.36 -10.40 21.91
N ASP A 516 21.96 -9.25 22.26
CA ASP A 516 23.19 -9.16 23.04
C ASP A 516 23.01 -9.37 24.55
N ALA A 517 21.76 -9.58 24.99
CA ALA A 517 21.42 -9.96 26.36
C ALA A 517 22.08 -11.29 26.79
N ASP A 518 22.25 -12.25 25.85
CA ASP A 518 23.23 -13.33 25.99
C ASP A 518 24.36 -13.14 24.98
N LYS A 519 25.54 -12.80 25.49
CA LYS A 519 26.77 -12.60 24.71
C LYS A 519 27.26 -13.86 23.98
N LYS A 520 26.67 -15.04 24.23
CA LYS A 520 26.93 -16.29 23.48
C LYS A 520 25.94 -16.54 22.34
N ALA A 521 24.80 -15.84 22.32
CA ALA A 521 23.74 -15.97 21.30
C ALA A 521 23.49 -14.63 20.54
N ALA A 522 24.40 -13.68 20.69
CA ALA A 522 24.33 -12.34 20.10
C ALA A 522 24.42 -12.38 18.57
N MET A 523 23.27 -12.42 17.89
CA MET A 523 23.14 -12.30 16.44
C MET A 523 23.02 -10.83 16.00
N PRO A 524 23.43 -10.48 14.77
CA PRO A 524 23.10 -9.21 14.14
C PRO A 524 21.58 -9.00 14.03
N SER A 525 21.14 -7.75 14.16
CA SER A 525 19.73 -7.34 14.05
C SER A 525 19.18 -7.56 12.63
N LEU A 526 17.86 -7.73 12.52
CA LEU A 526 17.14 -7.88 11.26
C LEU A 526 17.39 -6.69 10.35
N SER A 527 17.23 -5.44 10.84
CA SER A 527 17.49 -4.23 10.04
C SER A 527 18.95 -4.13 9.55
N CYS A 528 19.91 -4.58 10.36
CA CYS A 528 21.32 -4.67 9.98
C CYS A 528 21.54 -5.70 8.85
N LEU A 529 20.92 -6.87 8.95
CA LEU A 529 21.01 -7.92 7.95
C LEU A 529 20.23 -7.58 6.66
N TRP A 530 19.10 -6.88 6.75
CA TRP A 530 18.37 -6.35 5.60
C TRP A 530 19.20 -5.28 4.86
N GLU A 531 19.91 -4.39 5.57
CA GLU A 531 20.81 -3.43 4.93
C GLU A 531 21.96 -4.14 4.17
N LEU A 532 22.48 -5.26 4.67
CA LEU A 532 23.44 -6.10 3.93
C LEU A 532 22.82 -6.87 2.74
N GLY A 533 21.50 -7.05 2.72
CA GLY A 533 20.76 -7.81 1.72
C GLY A 533 20.64 -7.17 0.33
N GLY A 534 20.90 -5.87 0.21
CA GLY A 534 20.95 -5.15 -1.07
C GLY A 534 22.32 -5.25 -1.76
N HIS A 535 22.85 -4.13 -2.23
CA HIS A 535 24.05 -4.05 -3.07
C HIS A 535 25.33 -4.71 -2.49
N SER A 536 25.43 -4.90 -1.17
CA SER A 536 26.57 -5.62 -0.55
C SER A 536 26.50 -7.14 -0.69
N ARG A 537 25.32 -7.72 -0.97
CA ARG A 537 25.04 -9.17 -0.89
C ARG A 537 26.00 -10.05 -1.69
N GLY A 538 26.41 -9.60 -2.88
CA GLY A 538 27.34 -10.34 -3.74
C GLY A 538 28.78 -10.46 -3.22
N ASN A 539 29.15 -9.69 -2.18
CA ASN A 539 30.49 -9.68 -1.59
C ASN A 539 30.55 -10.32 -0.18
N LEU A 540 29.45 -10.91 0.30
CA LEU A 540 29.35 -11.53 1.63
C LEU A 540 30.05 -12.90 1.67
N SER A 541 30.46 -13.33 2.87
CA SER A 541 30.85 -14.74 3.06
C SER A 541 29.62 -15.65 3.00
N PRO A 542 29.77 -16.95 2.68
CA PRO A 542 28.64 -17.88 2.70
C PRO A 542 27.96 -18.01 4.07
N ALA A 543 28.65 -17.73 5.18
CA ALA A 543 28.04 -17.71 6.50
C ALA A 543 27.12 -16.49 6.68
N VAL A 544 27.64 -15.29 6.42
CA VAL A 544 26.88 -14.04 6.52
C VAL A 544 25.72 -14.00 5.52
N LEU A 545 25.90 -14.55 4.33
CA LEU A 545 24.83 -14.66 3.33
C LEU A 545 23.64 -15.48 3.86
N ARG A 546 23.89 -16.61 4.57
CA ARG A 546 22.81 -17.40 5.18
C ARG A 546 22.06 -16.63 6.27
N GLU A 547 22.77 -15.86 7.10
CA GLU A 547 22.12 -14.99 8.11
C GLU A 547 21.27 -13.89 7.46
N VAL A 548 21.78 -13.27 6.40
CA VAL A 548 21.07 -12.24 5.62
C VAL A 548 19.82 -12.82 4.94
N GLU A 549 19.92 -14.00 4.33
CA GLU A 549 18.78 -14.67 3.70
C GLU A 549 17.72 -15.12 4.72
N ALA A 550 18.13 -15.63 5.88
CA ALA A 550 17.22 -15.94 6.98
C ALA A 550 16.54 -14.68 7.55
N ALA A 551 17.27 -13.57 7.72
CA ALA A 551 16.69 -12.32 8.18
C ALA A 551 15.70 -11.73 7.17
N LEU A 552 16.03 -11.73 5.88
CA LEU A 552 15.11 -11.33 4.81
C LEU A 552 13.86 -12.21 4.82
N ALA A 553 13.99 -13.53 4.92
CA ALA A 553 12.86 -14.45 5.03
C ALA A 553 11.95 -14.17 6.24
N ILE A 554 12.51 -13.90 7.43
CA ILE A 554 11.73 -13.46 8.61
C ILE A 554 10.93 -12.19 8.29
N GLY A 555 11.58 -11.20 7.65
CA GLY A 555 10.93 -9.97 7.23
C GLY A 555 9.79 -10.21 6.22
N THR A 556 10.04 -11.00 5.18
CA THR A 556 9.06 -11.42 4.18
C THR A 556 7.86 -12.11 4.86
N ASN A 557 8.11 -13.06 5.76
CA ASN A 557 7.07 -13.83 6.43
C ASN A 557 6.18 -12.98 7.34
N VAL A 558 6.78 -12.07 8.13
CA VAL A 558 6.01 -11.17 8.99
C VAL A 558 5.18 -10.20 8.14
N LEU A 559 5.74 -9.66 7.06
CA LEU A 559 4.99 -8.82 6.10
C LEU A 559 3.90 -9.62 5.37
N ALA A 560 4.12 -10.89 5.03
CA ALA A 560 3.13 -11.77 4.43
C ALA A 560 1.95 -12.01 5.39
N TYR A 561 2.24 -12.49 6.61
CA TYR A 561 1.25 -12.76 7.65
C TYR A 561 0.42 -11.51 7.99
N ALA A 562 1.08 -10.38 8.25
CA ALA A 562 0.45 -9.13 8.64
C ALA A 562 -0.46 -8.50 7.55
N THR A 563 -0.37 -8.97 6.31
CA THR A 563 -1.10 -8.41 5.15
C THR A 563 -1.98 -9.45 4.45
N ASN A 564 -1.85 -10.73 4.77
CA ASN A 564 -2.42 -11.86 4.01
C ASN A 564 -2.09 -11.81 2.49
N ARG A 565 -0.95 -11.19 2.12
CA ARG A 565 -0.57 -10.81 0.75
C ARG A 565 -1.57 -9.89 0.01
N ASP A 566 -2.52 -9.27 0.71
CA ASP A 566 -3.64 -8.50 0.15
C ASP A 566 -3.49 -7.00 0.48
N LEU A 567 -2.96 -6.23 -0.48
CA LEU A 567 -2.57 -4.84 -0.29
C LEU A 567 -3.40 -3.88 -1.14
N LYS A 568 -4.03 -2.91 -0.46
CA LYS A 568 -4.73 -1.79 -1.10
C LYS A 568 -3.78 -0.85 -1.83
N ARG A 569 -4.20 -0.33 -2.99
CA ARG A 569 -3.49 0.73 -3.72
C ARG A 569 -3.62 2.06 -2.99
N LYS A 570 -2.63 2.96 -3.14
CA LYS A 570 -2.60 4.23 -2.37
C LYS A 570 -3.87 5.08 -2.59
N ASP A 571 -4.46 5.03 -3.80
CA ASP A 571 -5.68 5.76 -4.12
C ASP A 571 -6.94 5.19 -3.43
N GLU A 572 -7.00 3.89 -3.14
CA GLU A 572 -8.13 3.26 -2.44
C GLU A 572 -8.19 3.66 -0.97
N LEU A 573 -7.05 4.00 -0.38
CA LEU A 573 -6.94 4.50 0.99
C LEU A 573 -7.47 5.93 1.12
N PHE A 574 -7.48 6.72 0.03
CA PHE A 574 -8.09 8.05 -0.02
C PHE A 574 -9.62 8.02 -0.17
N ALA A 575 -10.20 6.87 -0.56
CA ALA A 575 -11.64 6.71 -0.76
C ALA A 575 -12.40 6.39 0.54
N VAL A 576 -11.68 6.11 1.64
CA VAL A 576 -12.26 5.85 2.95
C VAL A 576 -12.70 7.18 3.56
N ALA A 577 -14.01 7.45 3.54
CA ALA A 577 -14.56 8.57 4.30
C ALA A 577 -14.30 8.36 5.82
N PRO A 578 -13.98 9.43 6.58
CA PRO A 578 -13.76 9.29 8.02
C PRO A 578 -14.98 8.68 8.73
N PRO A 579 -14.79 7.79 9.71
CA PRO A 579 -15.90 7.37 10.57
C PRO A 579 -16.42 8.61 11.32
N SER A 580 -17.73 8.82 11.33
CA SER A 580 -18.32 9.95 12.05
C SER A 580 -18.20 9.74 13.56
N ASP A 581 -17.48 10.61 14.26
CA ASP A 581 -17.37 10.64 15.73
C ASP A 581 -18.71 11.10 16.36
N ALA A 582 -19.75 10.28 16.23
CA ALA A 582 -21.03 10.44 16.88
C ALA A 582 -20.95 9.87 18.31
N PRO A 583 -21.34 10.61 19.36
CA PRO A 583 -21.34 10.08 20.73
C PRO A 583 -22.28 8.88 20.89
N ALA A 584 -21.81 7.85 21.61
CA ALA A 584 -22.58 6.65 21.91
C ALA A 584 -23.76 6.96 22.86
N ASP A 585 -24.95 7.10 22.30
CA ASP A 585 -26.19 7.35 23.05
C ASP A 585 -26.88 6.04 23.44
N ARG A 586 -27.50 5.99 24.62
CA ARG A 586 -28.13 4.76 25.16
C ARG A 586 -29.38 4.38 24.36
N VAL A 587 -29.31 3.28 23.59
CA VAL A 587 -30.40 2.57 22.88
C VAL A 587 -31.63 3.44 22.63
N SER A 588 -31.51 4.33 21.65
CA SER A 588 -32.55 5.26 21.26
C SER A 588 -33.67 4.57 20.45
N ARG A 589 -34.88 5.16 20.45
CA ARG A 589 -36.02 4.60 19.70
C ARG A 589 -35.73 4.60 18.19
N GLY A 590 -35.70 3.41 17.59
CA GLY A 590 -35.36 3.21 16.18
C GLY A 590 -33.87 2.98 15.91
N GLN A 591 -33.15 2.43 16.90
CA GLN A 591 -31.77 1.95 16.81
C GLN A 591 -31.75 0.42 16.87
N LEU A 592 -30.98 -0.21 15.99
CA LEU A 592 -30.82 -1.66 15.87
C LEU A 592 -29.69 -2.14 16.78
N ALA A 593 -30.01 -3.04 17.72
CA ALA A 593 -29.04 -3.64 18.63
C ALA A 593 -29.10 -5.17 18.56
N ILE A 594 -27.95 -5.81 18.78
CA ILE A 594 -27.76 -7.27 18.79
C ILE A 594 -26.93 -7.60 20.04
N GLY A 595 -27.41 -8.51 20.89
CA GLY A 595 -26.71 -8.90 22.10
C GLY A 595 -25.64 -9.96 21.82
N LYS A 596 -24.43 -9.80 22.38
CA LYS A 596 -23.34 -10.78 22.24
C LYS A 596 -23.37 -11.77 23.41
N LEU A 597 -23.62 -13.06 23.16
CA LEU A 597 -23.77 -14.05 24.23
C LEU A 597 -22.43 -14.41 24.88
N ARG A 598 -22.37 -14.37 26.21
CA ARG A 598 -21.20 -14.77 27.01
C ARG A 598 -21.13 -16.27 27.22
N HIS A 599 -19.96 -16.87 27.02
CA HIS A 599 -19.70 -18.29 27.30
C HIS A 599 -18.20 -18.61 27.45
N SER A 600 -17.87 -19.76 28.05
CA SER A 600 -16.48 -20.19 28.30
C SER A 600 -15.65 -20.51 27.05
N GLY A 601 -16.27 -20.76 25.89
CA GLY A 601 -15.59 -21.16 24.63
C GLY A 601 -14.76 -20.07 23.92
N MET A 602 -14.28 -19.07 24.67
CA MET A 602 -13.71 -17.80 24.20
C MET A 602 -14.70 -16.96 23.36
N CYS A 603 -15.75 -16.42 24.00
CA CYS A 603 -16.70 -15.48 23.37
C CYS A 603 -16.08 -14.15 22.88
N ASP A 604 -14.80 -13.90 23.17
CA ASP A 604 -14.04 -12.74 22.73
C ASP A 604 -12.80 -13.11 21.90
N ALA A 605 -12.85 -14.26 21.23
CA ALA A 605 -11.85 -14.61 20.21
C ALA A 605 -11.82 -13.64 19.01
N ALA A 606 -12.89 -12.85 18.83
CA ALA A 606 -13.03 -11.77 17.85
C ALA A 606 -13.92 -10.63 18.43
N PRO A 607 -13.39 -9.75 19.30
CA PRO A 607 -14.20 -8.74 20.00
C PRO A 607 -15.01 -7.81 19.08
N ALA A 608 -14.43 -7.32 17.98
CA ALA A 608 -14.98 -6.27 17.12
C ALA A 608 -15.90 -6.78 15.98
N ALA A 609 -15.97 -8.09 15.74
CA ALA A 609 -16.71 -8.68 14.63
C ALA A 609 -18.17 -8.18 14.53
N LEU A 610 -18.93 -8.25 15.63
CA LEU A 610 -20.34 -7.81 15.68
C LEU A 610 -20.49 -6.30 15.48
N ALA A 611 -19.58 -5.50 16.05
CA ALA A 611 -19.59 -4.05 15.87
C ALA A 611 -19.31 -3.66 14.40
N ASN A 612 -18.50 -4.44 13.69
CA ASN A 612 -18.27 -4.25 12.25
C ASN A 612 -19.47 -4.69 11.39
N VAL A 613 -20.21 -5.74 11.75
CA VAL A 613 -21.50 -6.09 11.10
C VAL A 613 -22.51 -4.95 11.25
N LEU A 614 -22.63 -4.38 12.46
CA LEU A 614 -23.56 -3.29 12.73
C LEU A 614 -23.13 -1.99 12.02
N ARG A 615 -21.84 -1.65 12.01
CA ARG A 615 -21.32 -0.53 11.19
C ARG A 615 -21.52 -0.75 9.69
N ALA A 616 -21.42 -1.98 9.20
CA ALA A 616 -21.76 -2.30 7.81
C ALA A 616 -23.26 -2.13 7.53
N ALA A 617 -24.13 -2.59 8.42
CA ALA A 617 -25.58 -2.41 8.30
C ALA A 617 -25.96 -0.92 8.28
N ALA A 618 -25.35 -0.10 9.13
CA ALA A 618 -25.58 1.35 9.13
C ALA A 618 -25.16 2.02 7.80
N ARG A 619 -24.03 1.57 7.22
CA ARG A 619 -23.46 2.10 5.98
C ARG A 619 -24.26 1.68 4.74
N GLU A 620 -24.62 0.41 4.63
CA GLU A 620 -25.25 -0.17 3.43
C GLU A 620 -26.78 -0.02 3.44
N LEU A 621 -27.42 -0.08 4.62
CA LEU A 621 -28.88 -0.09 4.79
C LEU A 621 -29.45 1.23 5.34
N GLY A 622 -28.58 2.17 5.76
CA GLY A 622 -28.99 3.46 6.33
C GLY A 622 -29.67 3.38 7.71
N VAL A 623 -29.59 2.24 8.39
CA VAL A 623 -30.18 2.03 9.72
C VAL A 623 -29.32 2.65 10.82
N ARG A 624 -29.94 3.15 11.90
CA ARG A 624 -29.20 3.49 13.13
C ARG A 624 -28.90 2.21 13.90
N VAL A 625 -27.69 2.08 14.43
CA VAL A 625 -27.22 0.88 15.15
C VAL A 625 -26.59 1.23 16.49
N ASP A 626 -26.49 0.25 17.39
CA ASP A 626 -25.52 0.26 18.50
C ASP A 626 -24.19 -0.30 17.96
N ASP A 627 -23.13 0.51 17.92
CA ASP A 627 -21.80 0.08 17.48
C ASP A 627 -20.86 -0.30 18.65
N THR A 628 -21.43 -0.41 19.86
CA THR A 628 -20.80 -0.85 21.11
C THR A 628 -21.51 -2.07 21.71
N PRO A 629 -21.57 -3.23 21.01
CA PRO A 629 -22.52 -4.29 21.34
C PRO A 629 -22.28 -4.89 22.72
N SER A 630 -23.31 -4.83 23.58
CA SER A 630 -23.21 -5.32 24.94
C SER A 630 -23.07 -6.85 25.02
N GLN A 631 -22.10 -7.30 25.83
CA GLN A 631 -22.02 -8.70 26.24
C GLN A 631 -23.12 -9.03 27.25
N ILE A 632 -23.96 -10.00 26.92
CA ILE A 632 -25.07 -10.45 27.76
C ILE A 632 -24.90 -11.91 28.18
N ASP A 633 -25.23 -12.22 29.43
CA ASP A 633 -25.33 -13.61 29.86
C ASP A 633 -26.69 -14.19 29.42
N PRO A 634 -26.77 -15.39 28.82
CA PRO A 634 -28.06 -16.04 28.54
C PRO A 634 -28.93 -16.25 29.80
N ALA A 635 -28.35 -16.14 31.00
CA ALA A 635 -29.04 -16.18 32.28
C ALA A 635 -29.86 -14.90 32.62
N ASP A 636 -29.65 -13.79 31.90
CA ASP A 636 -30.16 -12.46 32.24
C ASP A 636 -31.42 -12.04 31.47
N ASP A 637 -32.19 -11.12 32.04
CA ASP A 637 -33.47 -10.65 31.46
C ASP A 637 -33.28 -9.77 30.23
N GLN A 638 -32.14 -9.11 30.10
CA GLN A 638 -31.73 -8.34 28.92
C GLN A 638 -31.69 -9.18 27.63
N LEU A 639 -31.58 -10.52 27.72
CA LEU A 639 -31.70 -11.41 26.57
C LEU A 639 -32.98 -11.17 25.75
N PHE A 640 -34.08 -10.76 26.39
CA PHE A 640 -35.36 -10.51 25.73
C PHE A 640 -35.55 -9.08 25.19
N ASP A 641 -34.57 -8.18 25.39
CA ASP A 641 -34.59 -6.82 24.84
C ASP A 641 -34.10 -6.77 23.38
N TYR A 642 -33.50 -7.86 22.89
CA TYR A 642 -32.97 -8.01 21.54
C TYR A 642 -33.88 -8.88 20.66
N HIS A 643 -33.96 -8.57 19.36
CA HIS A 643 -34.59 -9.42 18.34
C HIS A 643 -33.64 -10.55 17.89
N MET A 644 -32.34 -10.26 17.86
CA MET A 644 -31.28 -11.15 17.40
C MET A 644 -30.13 -11.12 18.41
N VAL A 645 -29.49 -12.26 18.61
CA VAL A 645 -28.26 -12.40 19.40
C VAL A 645 -27.19 -13.13 18.60
N PHE A 646 -25.93 -12.89 18.98
CA PHE A 646 -24.76 -13.35 18.26
C PHE A 646 -23.76 -14.04 19.22
N MET A 647 -23.11 -15.11 18.76
CA MET A 647 -22.03 -15.76 19.51
C MET A 647 -20.98 -16.37 18.59
N HIS A 648 -19.73 -16.40 19.03
CA HIS A 648 -18.65 -17.09 18.31
C HIS A 648 -17.68 -17.70 19.31
N GLY A 649 -16.83 -18.62 18.87
CA GLY A 649 -15.76 -19.10 19.72
C GLY A 649 -14.80 -20.06 19.05
N ARG A 650 -13.64 -20.23 19.69
CA ARG A 650 -12.54 -21.09 19.22
C ARG A 650 -12.34 -22.32 20.11
N GLN A 651 -13.00 -22.40 21.27
CA GLN A 651 -12.89 -23.51 22.23
C GLN A 651 -14.25 -24.16 22.54
N GLY A 652 -14.24 -25.37 23.08
CA GLY A 652 -15.46 -26.03 23.55
C GLY A 652 -16.06 -25.32 24.76
N PHE A 653 -17.39 -25.31 24.86
CA PHE A 653 -18.14 -24.70 25.97
C PHE A 653 -19.30 -25.60 26.40
N ALA A 654 -19.98 -25.22 27.48
CA ALA A 654 -21.26 -25.79 27.87
C ALA A 654 -22.11 -24.74 28.59
N PHE A 655 -23.43 -24.85 28.49
CA PHE A 655 -24.38 -24.05 29.27
C PHE A 655 -24.93 -24.85 30.47
N ASP A 656 -25.37 -24.14 31.50
CA ASP A 656 -26.19 -24.73 32.57
C ASP A 656 -27.68 -24.80 32.19
N ALA A 657 -28.48 -25.44 33.02
CA ALA A 657 -29.91 -25.61 32.79
C ALA A 657 -30.69 -24.28 32.69
N ARG A 658 -30.31 -23.23 33.44
CA ARG A 658 -30.98 -21.92 33.43
C ARG A 658 -30.68 -21.16 32.14
N ARG A 659 -29.41 -21.16 31.71
CA ARG A 659 -28.98 -20.60 30.43
C ARG A 659 -29.66 -21.31 29.26
N ARG A 660 -29.78 -22.64 29.32
CA ARG A 660 -30.53 -23.43 28.32
C ARG A 660 -32.01 -23.07 28.27
N GLU A 661 -32.72 -23.12 29.39
CA GLU A 661 -34.15 -22.79 29.47
C GLU A 661 -34.46 -21.40 28.88
N ARG A 662 -33.62 -20.40 29.20
CA ARG A 662 -33.81 -19.02 28.74
C ARG A 662 -33.50 -18.81 27.26
N LEU A 663 -32.42 -19.42 26.74
CA LEU A 663 -32.08 -19.31 25.32
C LEU A 663 -33.09 -20.08 24.45
N ALA A 664 -33.59 -21.23 24.90
CA ALA A 664 -34.72 -21.90 24.25
C ALA A 664 -35.97 -20.99 24.22
N ARG A 665 -36.36 -20.41 25.37
CA ARG A 665 -37.49 -19.46 25.47
C ARG A 665 -37.31 -18.21 24.60
N PHE A 666 -36.08 -17.75 24.37
CA PHE A 666 -35.79 -16.64 23.45
C PHE A 666 -36.13 -17.02 22.00
N LEU A 667 -35.69 -18.18 21.54
CA LEU A 667 -35.95 -18.69 20.19
C LEU A 667 -37.45 -19.01 19.97
N GLU A 668 -38.12 -19.58 20.98
CA GLU A 668 -39.57 -19.81 21.01
C GLU A 668 -40.40 -18.51 20.93
N ARG A 669 -39.85 -17.37 21.37
CA ARG A 669 -40.51 -16.05 21.36
C ARG A 669 -40.24 -15.23 20.09
N GLY A 670 -39.66 -15.83 19.05
CA GLY A 670 -39.31 -15.17 17.79
C GLY A 670 -37.86 -14.70 17.70
N GLY A 671 -37.07 -14.78 18.78
CA GLY A 671 -35.66 -14.38 18.77
C GLY A 671 -34.82 -15.22 17.81
N THR A 672 -33.77 -14.63 17.22
CA THR A 672 -32.88 -15.30 16.27
C THR A 672 -31.44 -15.37 16.80
N LEU A 673 -30.79 -16.53 16.66
CA LEU A 673 -29.38 -16.74 17.04
C LEU A 673 -28.52 -16.92 15.80
N LEU A 674 -27.57 -16.01 15.55
CA LEU A 674 -26.46 -16.24 14.63
C LEU A 674 -25.23 -16.70 15.42
N ALA A 675 -24.54 -17.72 14.92
CA ALA A 675 -23.28 -18.16 15.47
C ALA A 675 -22.25 -18.53 14.40
N ASP A 676 -20.95 -18.40 14.70
CA ASP A 676 -19.89 -18.96 13.86
C ASP A 676 -18.74 -19.59 14.66
N SER A 677 -18.06 -20.53 14.02
CA SER A 677 -16.94 -21.27 14.61
C SER A 677 -15.62 -20.63 14.19
N VAL A 678 -14.99 -19.93 15.12
CA VAL A 678 -13.77 -19.14 14.87
C VAL A 678 -12.66 -20.04 14.33
N CYS A 679 -12.09 -19.64 13.20
CA CYS A 679 -11.11 -20.41 12.42
C CYS A 679 -11.53 -21.87 12.12
N ALA A 680 -12.84 -22.11 11.97
CA ALA A 680 -13.47 -23.43 11.83
C ALA A 680 -13.17 -24.42 12.98
N SER A 681 -13.05 -23.93 14.23
CA SER A 681 -12.73 -24.78 15.39
C SER A 681 -13.70 -25.96 15.59
N GLY A 682 -13.22 -27.18 15.30
CA GLY A 682 -13.98 -28.41 15.58
C GLY A 682 -14.39 -28.58 17.04
N GLY A 683 -13.65 -27.96 17.98
CA GLY A 683 -14.00 -27.95 19.40
C GLY A 683 -15.23 -27.11 19.71
N PHE A 684 -15.28 -25.86 19.21
CA PHE A 684 -16.46 -25.01 19.35
C PHE A 684 -17.65 -25.57 18.55
N THR A 685 -17.44 -25.96 17.29
CA THR A 685 -18.47 -26.58 16.44
C THR A 685 -19.12 -27.80 17.10
N LYS A 686 -18.34 -28.69 17.73
CA LYS A 686 -18.89 -29.86 18.44
C LYS A 686 -19.69 -29.46 19.69
N ALA A 687 -19.21 -28.47 20.45
CA ALA A 687 -19.92 -27.95 21.62
C ALA A 687 -21.23 -27.28 21.25
N PHE A 688 -21.22 -26.39 20.24
CA PHE A 688 -22.40 -25.69 19.74
C PHE A 688 -23.49 -26.66 19.30
N ARG A 689 -23.16 -27.66 18.46
CA ARG A 689 -24.13 -28.67 18.02
C ARG A 689 -24.72 -29.49 19.18
N ALA A 690 -23.92 -29.79 20.21
CA ALA A 690 -24.38 -30.49 21.40
C ALA A 690 -25.31 -29.63 22.28
N GLU A 691 -25.00 -28.35 22.44
CA GLU A 691 -25.86 -27.40 23.17
C GLU A 691 -27.17 -27.14 22.43
N ILE A 692 -27.16 -26.93 21.12
CA ILE A 692 -28.39 -26.77 20.31
C ILE A 692 -29.29 -28.02 20.42
N ALA A 693 -28.73 -29.22 20.38
CA ALA A 693 -29.49 -30.46 20.58
C ALA A 693 -30.08 -30.61 22.00
N ALA A 694 -29.42 -30.05 23.02
CA ALA A 694 -29.92 -30.01 24.40
C ALA A 694 -30.95 -28.88 24.64
N LEU A 695 -30.83 -27.77 23.91
CA LEU A 695 -31.73 -26.62 23.91
C LEU A 695 -33.07 -26.93 23.24
N LEU A 696 -33.03 -27.54 22.05
CA LEU A 696 -34.19 -27.73 21.19
C LEU A 696 -34.36 -29.22 20.79
N PRO A 697 -34.58 -30.15 21.73
CA PRO A 697 -34.58 -31.61 21.48
C PRO A 697 -35.71 -32.14 20.57
N ARG A 698 -36.54 -31.25 20.00
CA ARG A 698 -37.56 -31.55 18.99
C ARG A 698 -37.21 -31.06 17.58
N HIS A 699 -36.12 -30.30 17.44
CA HIS A 699 -35.67 -29.71 16.18
C HIS A 699 -34.26 -30.20 15.88
N GLN A 700 -33.89 -30.20 14.60
CA GLN A 700 -32.56 -30.60 14.14
C GLN A 700 -31.83 -29.38 13.59
N LEU A 701 -30.51 -29.34 13.80
CA LEU A 701 -29.61 -28.45 13.05
C LEU A 701 -29.28 -29.15 11.72
N GLU A 702 -29.74 -28.59 10.61
CA GLU A 702 -29.60 -29.14 9.25
C GLU A 702 -28.88 -28.15 8.31
N GLN A 703 -28.32 -28.60 7.18
CA GLN A 703 -27.63 -27.67 6.26
C GLN A 703 -28.66 -26.79 5.54
N ILE A 704 -28.46 -25.47 5.54
CA ILE A 704 -29.33 -24.55 4.80
C ILE A 704 -29.17 -24.82 3.27
N PRO A 705 -30.27 -24.91 2.49
CA PRO A 705 -30.22 -25.15 1.05
C PRO A 705 -29.48 -24.06 0.27
N ALA A 706 -28.81 -24.42 -0.83
CA ALA A 706 -28.05 -23.46 -1.64
C ALA A 706 -28.94 -22.50 -2.48
N ASP A 707 -30.24 -22.81 -2.53
CA ASP A 707 -31.34 -22.08 -3.16
C ASP A 707 -32.29 -21.41 -2.16
N ASP A 708 -31.95 -21.39 -0.86
CA ASP A 708 -32.70 -20.69 0.18
C ASP A 708 -32.83 -19.18 -0.14
N PRO A 709 -34.01 -18.55 0.01
CA PRO A 709 -34.21 -17.12 -0.27
C PRO A 709 -33.24 -16.18 0.45
N MET A 710 -32.76 -16.56 1.65
CA MET A 710 -31.73 -15.82 2.41
C MET A 710 -30.41 -15.65 1.64
N PHE A 711 -30.11 -16.51 0.66
CA PHE A 711 -28.92 -16.39 -0.19
C PHE A 711 -29.13 -15.50 -1.42
N THR A 712 -30.30 -14.86 -1.56
CA THR A 712 -30.65 -14.02 -2.71
C THR A 712 -30.86 -12.56 -2.35
N ALA A 713 -30.63 -11.67 -3.32
CA ALA A 713 -30.94 -10.25 -3.20
C ALA A 713 -32.45 -9.93 -3.31
N GLN A 714 -33.27 -10.89 -3.76
CA GLN A 714 -34.63 -10.62 -4.26
C GLN A 714 -35.69 -10.62 -3.15
N GLU A 715 -35.55 -11.49 -2.15
CA GLU A 715 -36.56 -11.65 -1.10
C GLU A 715 -36.43 -10.59 0.01
N TYR A 716 -35.22 -10.43 0.56
CA TYR A 716 -34.96 -9.60 1.75
C TYR A 716 -34.13 -8.34 1.46
N GLY A 717 -33.87 -8.02 0.18
CA GLY A 717 -33.11 -6.83 -0.23
C GLY A 717 -31.60 -6.90 0.02
N GLY A 718 -31.05 -8.09 0.28
CA GLY A 718 -29.62 -8.31 0.52
C GLY A 718 -28.79 -8.50 -0.76
N TYR A 719 -27.74 -9.30 -0.68
CA TYR A 719 -26.86 -9.63 -1.80
C TYR A 719 -27.14 -11.05 -2.33
N ASP A 720 -26.78 -11.33 -3.59
CA ASP A 720 -26.71 -12.70 -4.11
C ASP A 720 -25.42 -13.37 -3.63
N ILE A 721 -25.53 -14.21 -2.60
CA ILE A 721 -24.42 -14.91 -1.95
C ILE A 721 -24.40 -16.40 -2.29
N ARG A 722 -25.09 -16.84 -3.35
CA ARG A 722 -25.08 -18.26 -3.80
C ARG A 722 -23.69 -18.74 -4.27
N GLN A 723 -22.73 -17.84 -4.44
CA GLN A 723 -21.32 -18.13 -4.74
C GLN A 723 -20.37 -17.25 -3.92
N VAL A 724 -19.97 -17.74 -2.74
CA VAL A 724 -18.99 -17.11 -1.85
C VAL A 724 -17.60 -17.74 -1.98
N THR A 725 -16.57 -16.98 -1.63
CA THR A 725 -15.18 -17.44 -1.53
C THR A 725 -14.98 -18.06 -0.17
N LEU A 726 -14.79 -19.38 -0.13
CA LEU A 726 -14.22 -20.06 1.02
C LEU A 726 -12.69 -20.07 0.89
N LEU A 727 -12.01 -19.89 2.01
CA LEU A 727 -10.57 -19.89 2.16
C LEU A 727 -10.17 -21.02 3.10
N GLU A 728 -9.30 -21.91 2.64
CA GLU A 728 -8.82 -23.07 3.38
C GLU A 728 -7.28 -23.07 3.34
N PRO A 729 -6.56 -22.99 4.47
CA PRO A 729 -5.11 -23.16 4.49
C PRO A 729 -4.72 -24.58 4.07
N VAL A 730 -3.67 -24.69 3.26
CA VAL A 730 -3.10 -25.98 2.81
C VAL A 730 -1.77 -26.19 3.52
N GLY A 731 -1.76 -27.11 4.49
CA GLY A 731 -0.55 -27.46 5.25
C GLY A 731 0.34 -28.48 4.53
N GLY A 732 1.65 -28.30 4.68
CA GLY A 732 2.73 -29.18 4.23
C GLY A 732 4.09 -28.60 4.65
N ASP A 733 5.20 -29.24 4.30
CA ASP A 733 6.57 -28.81 4.64
C ASP A 733 7.06 -27.59 3.79
N GLY A 734 6.16 -26.67 3.46
CA GLY A 734 6.37 -25.57 2.51
C GLY A 734 5.69 -24.26 2.94
N PRO A 735 5.80 -23.19 2.12
CA PRO A 735 5.08 -21.94 2.36
C PRO A 735 3.56 -22.14 2.45
N MET A 736 2.89 -21.35 3.28
CA MET A 736 1.44 -21.51 3.49
C MET A 736 0.61 -21.04 2.29
N GLU A 737 0.04 -22.00 1.54
CA GLU A 737 -0.90 -21.69 0.46
C GLU A 737 -2.35 -21.60 0.97
N MET A 738 -2.98 -20.43 0.80
CA MET A 738 -4.43 -20.26 1.03
C MET A 738 -5.24 -20.68 -0.19
N ARG A 739 -5.85 -21.86 -0.16
CA ARG A 739 -6.73 -22.35 -1.22
C ARG A 739 -8.04 -21.58 -1.22
N LYS A 740 -8.24 -20.74 -2.24
CA LYS A 740 -9.49 -20.03 -2.51
C LYS A 740 -10.44 -20.92 -3.32
N ARG A 741 -11.63 -21.25 -2.79
CA ARG A 741 -12.66 -22.07 -3.45
C ARG A 741 -13.99 -21.32 -3.50
N ARG A 742 -14.54 -21.06 -4.70
CA ARG A 742 -15.93 -20.60 -4.84
C ARG A 742 -16.89 -21.74 -4.53
N THR A 743 -17.89 -21.48 -3.70
CA THR A 743 -18.88 -22.47 -3.24
C THR A 743 -20.15 -21.78 -2.72
N ALA A 744 -21.23 -22.52 -2.49
CA ALA A 744 -22.41 -21.97 -1.81
C ALA A 744 -22.14 -21.89 -0.28
N PRO A 745 -22.70 -20.91 0.45
CA PRO A 745 -22.45 -20.74 1.87
C PRO A 745 -22.72 -22.02 2.66
N LYS A 746 -21.78 -22.38 3.53
CA LYS A 746 -21.89 -23.52 4.43
C LYS A 746 -22.41 -23.01 5.77
N LEU A 747 -23.73 -22.82 5.81
CA LEU A 747 -24.50 -22.54 7.02
C LEU A 747 -25.35 -23.76 7.38
N GLU A 748 -25.56 -23.94 8.68
CA GLU A 748 -26.47 -24.91 9.28
C GLU A 748 -27.56 -24.13 10.03
N GLY A 749 -28.80 -24.59 10.02
CA GLY A 749 -29.93 -23.88 10.61
C GLY A 749 -30.88 -24.80 11.38
N VAL A 750 -31.58 -24.24 12.37
CA VAL A 750 -32.68 -24.92 13.07
C VAL A 750 -33.98 -24.23 12.69
N ARG A 751 -34.90 -24.96 12.03
CA ARG A 751 -36.19 -24.41 11.62
C ARG A 751 -37.25 -24.55 12.71
N MET A 752 -37.93 -23.44 13.02
CA MET A 752 -39.01 -23.35 14.01
C MET A 752 -40.22 -22.67 13.35
N GLY A 753 -41.09 -23.48 12.74
CA GLY A 753 -42.14 -22.98 11.85
C GLY A 753 -41.63 -22.83 10.41
N ASP A 754 -41.92 -21.67 9.83
CA ASP A 754 -41.45 -21.19 8.53
C ASP A 754 -40.03 -20.58 8.59
N ARG A 755 -39.61 -20.06 9.74
CA ARG A 755 -38.31 -19.41 9.94
C ARG A 755 -37.19 -20.34 10.44
N TRP A 756 -35.96 -20.12 9.97
CA TRP A 756 -34.73 -20.44 10.69
C TRP A 756 -34.63 -19.58 11.96
N ALA A 757 -34.60 -20.21 13.15
CA ALA A 757 -34.45 -19.52 14.44
C ALA A 757 -32.99 -19.52 14.93
N VAL A 758 -32.22 -20.53 14.54
CA VAL A 758 -30.77 -20.59 14.74
C VAL A 758 -30.11 -20.70 13.36
N ILE A 759 -29.04 -19.95 13.15
CA ILE A 759 -28.18 -19.98 11.97
C ILE A 759 -26.74 -20.08 12.46
N PHE A 760 -25.99 -21.06 11.99
CA PHE A 760 -24.64 -21.39 12.44
C PHE A 760 -23.69 -21.58 11.27
N SER A 761 -22.51 -20.97 11.32
CA SER A 761 -21.42 -21.27 10.38
C SER A 761 -20.34 -22.14 11.03
N PRO A 762 -20.12 -23.38 10.57
CA PRO A 762 -18.94 -24.17 10.94
C PRO A 762 -17.61 -23.63 10.37
N TYR A 763 -17.64 -22.56 9.58
CA TYR A 763 -16.47 -21.85 9.07
C TYR A 763 -16.43 -20.42 9.62
N ASP A 764 -15.24 -19.82 9.66
CA ASP A 764 -15.07 -18.47 10.20
C ASP A 764 -15.80 -17.40 9.38
N LEU A 765 -16.65 -16.64 10.07
CA LEU A 765 -17.12 -15.31 9.68
C LEU A 765 -16.45 -14.23 10.54
N SER A 766 -16.17 -14.53 11.81
CA SER A 766 -15.80 -13.55 12.82
C SER A 766 -14.45 -12.88 12.60
N CYS A 767 -13.36 -13.61 12.34
CA CYS A 767 -12.06 -12.99 12.04
C CYS A 767 -12.13 -12.18 10.73
N ALA A 768 -12.88 -12.69 9.75
CA ALA A 768 -13.11 -11.98 8.49
C ALA A 768 -13.81 -10.62 8.69
N LEU A 769 -14.77 -10.57 9.62
CA LEU A 769 -15.45 -9.35 10.06
C LEU A 769 -14.55 -8.44 10.92
N GLU A 770 -13.51 -8.96 11.57
CA GLU A 770 -12.40 -8.19 12.19
C GLU A 770 -11.37 -7.66 11.19
N LYS A 771 -11.77 -7.48 9.93
CA LYS A 771 -11.04 -6.78 8.87
C LYS A 771 -9.83 -7.53 8.29
N GLN A 772 -9.29 -8.56 8.95
CA GLN A 772 -8.22 -9.43 8.44
C GLN A 772 -8.51 -10.93 8.62
N ASN A 773 -8.40 -11.68 7.53
CA ASN A 773 -8.31 -13.14 7.58
C ASN A 773 -6.88 -13.54 7.98
N SER A 774 -6.70 -14.17 9.14
CA SER A 774 -5.44 -14.86 9.46
C SER A 774 -5.19 -15.96 8.44
N MET A 775 -3.93 -16.10 7.99
CA MET A 775 -3.48 -17.18 7.10
C MET A 775 -3.70 -18.58 7.68
N GLU A 776 -3.93 -18.70 8.99
CA GLU A 776 -4.12 -19.99 9.67
C GLU A 776 -5.60 -20.43 9.72
N CYS A 777 -6.53 -19.56 9.32
CA CYS A 777 -7.95 -19.72 9.63
C CYS A 777 -8.80 -20.13 8.41
N SER A 778 -9.54 -21.23 8.57
CA SER A 778 -10.53 -21.67 7.57
C SER A 778 -11.81 -20.84 7.70
N GLY A 779 -12.16 -20.08 6.67
CA GLY A 779 -13.21 -19.06 6.74
C GLY A 779 -13.68 -18.55 5.38
N TYR A 780 -14.53 -17.53 5.38
CA TYR A 780 -14.92 -16.84 4.16
C TYR A 780 -13.98 -15.68 3.83
N GLY A 781 -13.95 -15.26 2.56
CA GLY A 781 -13.37 -13.97 2.19
C GLY A 781 -14.14 -12.83 2.85
N ARG A 782 -13.46 -11.82 3.40
CA ARG A 782 -14.07 -10.69 4.13
C ARG A 782 -15.32 -10.10 3.47
N GLU A 783 -15.26 -9.79 2.18
CA GLU A 783 -16.40 -9.23 1.43
C GLU A 783 -17.60 -10.20 1.40
N ASP A 784 -17.35 -11.50 1.28
CA ASP A 784 -18.38 -12.52 1.29
C ASP A 784 -18.91 -12.79 2.73
N ALA A 785 -18.06 -12.67 3.76
CA ALA A 785 -18.46 -12.75 5.17
C ALA A 785 -19.36 -11.57 5.60
N GLU A 786 -19.03 -10.35 5.17
CA GLU A 786 -19.82 -9.14 5.42
C GLU A 786 -21.21 -9.27 4.76
N LYS A 787 -21.28 -9.77 3.52
CA LYS A 787 -22.55 -10.06 2.84
C LYS A 787 -23.35 -11.19 3.51
N ILE A 788 -22.71 -12.27 3.96
CA ILE A 788 -23.40 -13.35 4.72
C ILE A 788 -24.04 -12.77 5.98
N ALA A 789 -23.31 -11.99 6.76
CA ALA A 789 -23.82 -11.39 8.00
C ALA A 789 -24.97 -10.39 7.73
N LEU A 790 -24.86 -9.57 6.69
CA LEU A 790 -25.91 -8.62 6.29
C LEU A 790 -27.16 -9.33 5.77
N ASN A 791 -27.02 -10.41 4.98
CA ASN A 791 -28.16 -11.21 4.52
C ASN A 791 -28.89 -11.90 5.70
N VAL A 792 -28.16 -12.46 6.66
CA VAL A 792 -28.75 -13.04 7.88
C VAL A 792 -29.49 -11.98 8.69
N LEU A 793 -28.91 -10.78 8.84
CA LEU A 793 -29.54 -9.68 9.59
C LEU A 793 -30.80 -9.13 8.90
N LEU A 794 -30.78 -8.99 7.58
CA LEU A 794 -31.96 -8.61 6.79
C LEU A 794 -33.06 -9.67 6.89
N TYR A 795 -32.68 -10.94 6.79
CA TYR A 795 -33.58 -12.07 7.00
C TYR A 795 -34.23 -12.02 8.40
N SER A 796 -33.45 -11.81 9.48
CA SER A 796 -33.96 -11.72 10.85
C SER A 796 -34.68 -10.41 11.21
N LEU A 797 -34.86 -9.51 10.25
CA LEU A 797 -35.70 -8.31 10.35
C LEU A 797 -37.03 -8.45 9.59
N ASN A 798 -37.22 -9.54 8.84
CA ASN A 798 -38.45 -9.87 8.10
C ASN A 798 -39.24 -11.04 8.73
N HIS A 799 -38.73 -11.65 9.82
CA HIS A 799 -39.30 -12.77 10.57
C HIS A 799 -39.22 -12.54 12.08
#